data_AF-A0A9D7SIE9-F1
#
_entry.id   AF-A0A9D7SIE9-F1
#
_cell.length_a   1.000
_cell.length_b   1.000
_cell.length_c   1.000
_cell.angle_alpha   90.00
_cell.angle_beta   90.00
_cell.angle_gamma   90.00
#
_symmetry.space_group_name_H-M   'P 1'
#
loop_
_entity.id
_entity.type
_entity.pdbx_description
1 polymer ?
#
loop_
_entity_poly.entity_id
_entity_poly.type
_entity_poly.pdbx_seq_one_letter_code
_entity_poly.pdbx_strand_id
1 'polypeptide(L)'
;MTGPFRLLIALGCMLLLGAPALAQPRAPLQPPKYPQSFTLLPGERTSFGFPVTRAGLVLADLQWQGGMPLTLDLTDMTGRSVVASKPMSSPARLTYSATVQDVATGILWRVGVAYPKAAFTLPATVTATIRFPEVDLAALAKAEPGLTAKLKPPAVRPNVAPAAHQASLARTLAELRQPTQQRITTYKAQAATQFAAVQKSGPPNLVSNVTLAQKPALVPTAAQQAAIAAGVSTLLEAVPAKASPGEKVVLHGKNFKAQNGLYQVAFTVRAAYVKTVPTGNPARPVDVIQMKPLVLTAAVESVTQLSTGQQELIVHMPAPPAGDATASYNGDVSLSSATGFVSNVLPFHYEAVIVPILNGVATVPGTPGQQMTLNGGLFASTDTLHLVLNDGKDSIVPSTYGSASSLKFTVPTYSARYDFDAQAYLARVVNGLTFKSQPVRFTLKGTEMDATSLSIREGAMDCPLIISGYGFEAKPAVQFQVGSMVYQGTVSQSTPYAIWAIVPKIGGVSSTTPCKVTVLNAKQTSRTPLTFTYLPTFVHEVMRFCGPPFTTDVQFGEPLTTLTPTYATGFNCGYSIFCGRPGDFVQGEAFVLGSHDTSQGFYGGKSGYDDFFARTTLRNGWKLEKVVVTLDPRSTTFGLGGIGAYLADNGIGTSSARIRIRWWGDWGCGVDYCFTAIVTGPFGTSYY
;
A
#
# COMPACT_ATOMS: atom_id res chain seq x y z
N MET A 1 81.56 9.98 38.24
CA MET A 1 81.19 11.32 38.70
C MET A 1 79.79 11.61 38.20
N THR A 2 78.79 11.23 38.99
CA THR A 2 77.37 11.36 38.71
C THR A 2 76.83 12.43 39.65
N GLY A 3 76.54 13.60 39.10
CA GLY A 3 75.98 14.76 39.80
C GLY A 3 74.56 15.06 39.31
N PRO A 4 73.59 15.36 40.19
CA PRO A 4 72.17 15.44 39.90
C PRO A 4 71.71 16.88 39.61
N PHE A 5 70.39 17.08 39.45
CA PHE A 5 69.58 18.31 39.45
C PHE A 5 68.79 18.57 38.17
N ARG A 6 67.58 17.99 38.12
CA ARG A 6 66.42 18.59 37.44
C ARG A 6 65.18 18.36 38.30
N LEU A 7 64.96 19.26 39.25
CA LEU A 7 63.69 19.43 39.97
C LEU A 7 63.45 20.93 40.10
N LEU A 8 62.71 21.50 39.14
CA LEU A 8 61.92 22.74 39.25
C LEU A 8 61.42 23.09 37.84
N ILE A 9 60.11 22.97 37.63
CA ILE A 9 59.21 23.76 36.77
C ILE A 9 57.92 22.93 36.67
N ALA A 10 57.04 23.13 37.64
CA ALA A 10 55.67 22.63 37.62
C ALA A 10 54.81 23.54 38.52
N LEU A 11 54.65 24.81 38.13
CA LEU A 11 53.56 25.67 38.63
C LEU A 11 53.47 26.91 37.75
N GLY A 12 52.64 26.87 36.72
CA GLY A 12 52.50 27.99 35.80
C GLY A 12 51.49 27.77 34.68
N CYS A 13 50.34 27.15 34.98
CA CYS A 13 49.22 27.02 34.05
C CYS A 13 47.94 26.76 34.84
N MET A 14 47.14 27.81 35.09
CA MET A 14 45.66 27.80 35.16
C MET A 14 45.18 29.01 35.96
N LEU A 15 44.94 30.12 35.27
CA LEU A 15 44.01 31.18 35.70
C LEU A 15 43.71 32.06 34.46
N LEU A 16 43.06 31.47 33.46
CA LEU A 16 42.36 32.22 32.42
C LEU A 16 40.90 32.34 32.86
N LEU A 17 40.61 33.46 33.53
CA LEU A 17 39.26 33.91 33.85
C LEU A 17 38.45 34.05 32.55
N GLY A 18 37.33 33.34 32.46
CA GLY A 18 36.39 33.42 31.34
C GLY A 18 35.74 34.81 31.31
N ALA A 19 36.16 35.64 30.37
CA ALA A 19 35.44 36.86 30.03
C ALA A 19 34.08 36.49 29.43
N PRO A 20 32.96 37.06 29.89
CA PRO A 20 31.67 36.86 29.24
C PRO A 20 31.79 37.35 27.79
N ALA A 21 31.44 36.49 26.83
CA ALA A 21 31.37 36.88 25.43
C ALA A 21 30.41 38.07 25.30
N LEU A 22 30.97 39.27 25.08
CA LEU A 22 30.19 40.45 24.76
C LEU A 22 29.41 40.13 23.49
N ALA A 23 28.08 40.12 23.58
CA ALA A 23 27.22 39.93 22.44
C ALA A 23 27.61 40.95 21.36
N GLN A 24 28.06 40.47 20.20
CA GLN A 24 28.36 41.37 19.09
C GLN A 24 27.09 42.17 18.75
N PRO A 25 27.19 43.51 18.62
CA PRO A 25 26.04 44.33 18.23
C PRO A 25 25.48 43.79 16.92
N ARG A 26 24.20 43.40 16.95
CA ARG A 26 23.49 42.84 15.80
C ARG A 26 23.42 43.94 14.73
N ALA A 27 23.75 43.59 13.48
CA ALA A 27 23.59 44.52 12.37
C ALA A 27 22.11 44.95 12.28
N PRO A 28 21.81 46.25 12.13
CA PRO A 28 20.44 46.75 12.07
C PRO A 28 19.68 46.08 10.92
N LEU A 29 18.38 45.82 11.13
CA LEU A 29 17.51 45.27 10.09
C LEU A 29 17.50 46.15 8.84
N GLN A 30 18.09 45.64 7.75
CA GLN A 30 18.05 46.31 6.45
C GLN A 30 16.83 45.84 5.65
N PRO A 31 16.08 46.75 5.01
CA PRO A 31 15.00 46.37 4.10
C PRO A 31 15.52 45.44 2.99
N PRO A 32 14.70 44.47 2.55
CA PRO A 32 15.07 43.57 1.46
C PRO A 32 15.31 44.34 0.16
N LYS A 33 16.29 43.89 -0.62
CA LYS A 33 16.53 44.38 -1.98
C LYS A 33 15.64 43.62 -2.96
N TYR A 34 15.02 44.34 -3.88
CA TYR A 34 14.23 43.81 -5.00
C TYR A 34 14.87 44.23 -6.33
N PRO A 35 14.71 43.45 -7.42
CA PRO A 35 13.89 42.25 -7.55
C PRO A 35 14.47 41.02 -6.82
N GLN A 36 13.59 40.07 -6.46
CA GLN A 36 13.96 38.76 -5.90
C GLN A 36 13.41 37.65 -6.79
N SER A 37 14.19 36.58 -6.98
CA SER A 37 13.80 35.44 -7.82
C SER A 37 13.81 34.13 -7.04
N PHE A 38 12.86 33.26 -7.34
CA PHE A 38 12.68 31.96 -6.69
C PHE A 38 11.92 31.00 -7.61
N THR A 39 11.91 29.72 -7.27
CA THR A 39 11.19 28.69 -8.01
C THR A 39 10.17 28.02 -7.10
N LEU A 40 8.93 27.87 -7.58
CA LEU A 40 7.85 27.14 -6.92
C LEU A 40 7.49 25.87 -7.68
N LEU A 41 7.28 24.79 -6.94
CA LEU A 41 6.68 23.55 -7.41
C LEU A 41 5.17 23.52 -7.14
N PRO A 42 4.39 22.66 -7.83
CA PRO A 42 2.95 22.55 -7.60
C PRO A 42 2.61 22.24 -6.13
N GLY A 43 1.73 23.05 -5.54
CA GLY A 43 1.34 22.96 -4.13
C GLY A 43 2.27 23.69 -3.15
N GLU A 44 3.41 24.21 -3.61
CA GLU A 44 4.26 25.06 -2.77
C GLU A 44 3.67 26.45 -2.61
N ARG A 45 4.03 27.11 -1.51
CA ARG A 45 3.76 28.53 -1.28
C ARG A 45 4.99 29.18 -0.69
N THR A 46 5.13 30.48 -0.89
CA THR A 46 6.17 31.29 -0.27
C THR A 46 5.63 32.69 -0.02
N SER A 47 6.37 33.49 0.73
CA SER A 47 6.05 34.89 0.93
C SER A 47 7.29 35.75 1.12
N PHE A 48 7.13 37.04 0.85
CA PHE A 48 8.17 38.05 0.99
C PHE A 48 7.70 39.12 1.96
N GLY A 49 8.43 39.27 3.07
CA GLY A 49 8.18 40.33 4.04
C GLY A 49 8.86 41.63 3.59
N PHE A 50 8.23 42.78 3.81
CA PHE A 50 8.82 44.10 3.59
C PHE A 50 8.24 45.12 4.58
N PRO A 51 8.99 46.16 4.95
CA PRO A 51 8.52 47.17 5.88
C PRO A 51 7.64 48.23 5.19
N VAL A 52 6.51 48.57 5.81
CA VAL A 52 5.64 49.71 5.46
C VAL A 52 5.52 50.59 6.70
N THR A 53 6.39 51.59 6.81
CA THR A 53 6.51 52.45 8.00
C THR A 53 5.83 53.81 7.82
N ARG A 54 5.32 54.10 6.63
CA ARG A 54 4.59 55.32 6.28
C ARG A 54 3.41 54.99 5.37
N ALA A 55 2.36 55.80 5.46
CA ALA A 55 1.23 55.72 4.53
C ALA A 55 1.69 55.98 3.10
N GLY A 56 1.08 55.31 2.12
CA GLY A 56 1.40 55.48 0.71
C GLY A 56 1.19 54.23 -0.13
N LEU A 57 1.55 54.32 -1.41
CA LEU A 57 1.32 53.26 -2.38
C LEU A 57 2.29 52.08 -2.18
N VAL A 58 1.73 50.88 -2.00
CA VAL A 58 2.43 49.59 -2.07
C VAL A 58 2.06 48.92 -3.39
N LEU A 59 3.09 48.54 -4.16
CA LEU A 59 2.95 47.92 -5.46
C LEU A 59 3.87 46.71 -5.56
N ALA A 60 3.30 45.53 -5.79
CA ALA A 60 4.06 44.31 -6.03
C ALA A 60 3.85 43.84 -7.48
N ASP A 61 4.90 43.90 -8.28
CA ASP A 61 4.95 43.36 -9.65
C ASP A 61 5.58 41.97 -9.60
N LEU A 62 4.86 40.95 -10.06
CA LEU A 62 5.33 39.57 -10.13
C LEU A 62 5.29 39.09 -11.57
N GLN A 63 6.38 38.49 -12.03
CA GLN A 63 6.48 37.85 -13.33
C GLN A 63 6.99 36.43 -13.13
N TRP A 64 6.43 35.47 -13.85
CA TRP A 64 6.95 34.11 -13.82
C TRP A 64 6.91 33.43 -15.18
N GLN A 65 7.81 32.45 -15.34
CA GLN A 65 7.91 31.57 -16.49
C GLN A 65 7.60 30.13 -16.08
N GLY A 66 6.81 29.45 -16.90
CA GLY A 66 6.31 28.10 -16.61
C GLY A 66 5.14 28.09 -15.60
N GLY A 67 4.31 27.05 -15.68
CA GLY A 67 3.27 26.77 -14.68
C GLY A 67 1.89 27.39 -14.92
N MET A 68 1.00 27.20 -13.94
CA MET A 68 -0.39 27.69 -13.94
C MET A 68 -0.47 29.12 -13.35
N PRO A 69 -1.64 29.79 -13.43
CA PRO A 69 -1.91 30.98 -12.62
C PRO A 69 -1.53 30.76 -11.15
N LEU A 70 -0.76 31.69 -10.58
CA LEU A 70 -0.38 31.66 -9.17
C LEU A 70 -1.42 32.40 -8.34
N THR A 71 -1.70 31.91 -7.14
CA THR A 71 -2.54 32.62 -6.18
C THR A 71 -1.69 33.64 -5.44
N LEU A 72 -2.08 34.92 -5.50
CA LEU A 72 -1.36 36.02 -4.89
C LEU A 72 -2.22 36.71 -3.84
N ASP A 73 -1.63 37.09 -2.71
CA ASP A 73 -2.25 37.91 -1.67
C ASP A 73 -1.28 38.95 -1.11
N LEU A 74 -1.83 40.03 -0.56
CA LEU A 74 -1.10 41.00 0.23
C LEU A 74 -1.72 41.03 1.63
N THR A 75 -0.90 40.83 2.65
CA THR A 75 -1.33 40.65 4.03
C THR A 75 -0.48 41.50 4.98
N ASP A 76 -1.09 42.14 5.97
CA ASP A 76 -0.39 42.89 7.03
C ASP A 76 0.08 41.98 8.19
N MET A 77 0.81 42.51 9.17
CA MET A 77 1.30 41.74 10.33
C MET A 77 0.20 41.10 11.18
N THR A 78 -1.03 41.60 11.12
CA THR A 78 -2.14 41.03 11.90
C THR A 78 -2.70 39.77 11.23
N GLY A 79 -2.24 39.45 10.01
CA GLY A 79 -2.79 38.39 9.18
C GLY A 79 -4.00 38.83 8.37
N ARG A 80 -4.37 40.12 8.43
CA ARG A 80 -5.47 40.66 7.64
C ARG A 80 -5.02 40.81 6.19
N SER A 81 -5.74 40.17 5.29
CA SER A 81 -5.56 40.32 3.85
C SER A 81 -6.06 41.69 3.42
N VAL A 82 -5.13 42.54 2.98
CA VAL A 82 -5.42 43.89 2.46
C VAL A 82 -5.68 43.86 0.95
N VAL A 83 -5.19 42.82 0.26
CA VAL A 83 -5.63 42.44 -1.08
C VAL A 83 -5.96 40.96 -1.05
N ALA A 84 -7.24 40.64 -1.29
CA ALA A 84 -7.77 39.28 -1.22
C ALA A 84 -6.97 38.31 -2.10
N SER A 85 -6.77 37.10 -1.58
CA SER A 85 -6.08 36.02 -2.27
C SER A 85 -6.82 35.64 -3.55
N LYS A 86 -6.16 35.76 -4.70
CA LYS A 86 -6.76 35.47 -6.00
C LYS A 86 -5.76 34.83 -6.98
N PRO A 87 -6.17 33.86 -7.81
CA PRO A 87 -5.38 33.38 -8.92
C PRO A 87 -5.12 34.50 -9.93
N MET A 88 -3.88 34.67 -10.36
CA MET A 88 -3.46 35.67 -11.35
C MET A 88 -2.54 35.03 -12.39
N SER A 89 -2.55 35.55 -13.62
CA SER A 89 -1.63 35.15 -14.69
C SER A 89 -0.41 36.06 -14.74
N SER A 90 0.71 35.55 -15.29
CA SER A 90 1.94 36.32 -15.49
C SER A 90 1.79 37.26 -16.70
N PRO A 91 2.18 38.55 -16.62
CA PRO A 91 2.62 39.26 -15.42
C PRO A 91 1.44 39.68 -14.53
N ALA A 92 1.66 39.68 -13.21
CA ALA A 92 0.67 40.08 -12.22
C ALA A 92 1.10 41.32 -11.43
N ARG A 93 0.13 42.12 -11.00
CA ARG A 93 0.33 43.31 -10.16
C ARG A 93 -0.66 43.33 -9.00
N LEU A 94 -0.14 43.50 -7.78
CA LEU A 94 -0.92 43.86 -6.59
C LEU A 94 -0.70 45.35 -6.29
N THR A 95 -1.75 46.05 -5.90
CA THR A 95 -1.69 47.48 -5.57
C THR A 95 -2.56 47.76 -4.35
N TYR A 96 -2.01 48.47 -3.38
CA TYR A 96 -2.71 48.88 -2.16
C TYR A 96 -2.21 50.26 -1.71
N SER A 97 -3.11 51.13 -1.25
CA SER A 97 -2.74 52.43 -0.68
C SER A 97 -2.78 52.34 0.84
N ALA A 98 -1.62 52.16 1.47
CA ALA A 98 -1.49 52.03 2.91
C ALA A 98 -1.91 53.33 3.61
N THR A 99 -2.88 53.23 4.51
CA THR A 99 -3.31 54.36 5.34
C THR A 99 -2.46 54.48 6.60
N VAL A 100 -2.54 55.62 7.29
CA VAL A 100 -1.89 55.79 8.61
C VAL A 100 -2.39 54.75 9.62
N GLN A 101 -3.68 54.41 9.55
CA GLN A 101 -4.27 53.38 10.41
C GLN A 101 -3.69 52.00 10.12
N ASP A 102 -3.51 51.62 8.85
CA ASP A 102 -2.90 50.33 8.49
C ASP A 102 -1.46 50.22 9.02
N VAL A 103 -0.65 51.27 8.86
CA VAL A 103 0.72 51.32 9.36
C VAL A 103 0.78 51.20 10.89
N ALA A 104 -0.19 51.79 11.59
CA ALA A 104 -0.28 51.71 13.05
C ALA A 104 -0.60 50.28 13.55
N THR A 105 -1.29 49.46 12.75
CA THR A 105 -1.55 48.04 13.10
C THR A 105 -0.31 47.16 12.97
N GLY A 106 0.65 47.54 12.13
CA GLY A 106 1.90 46.83 11.97
C GLY A 106 2.72 47.35 10.79
N ILE A 107 4.01 47.53 11.02
CA ILE A 107 4.94 48.07 10.01
C ILE A 107 5.51 47.01 9.08
N LEU A 108 5.07 45.74 9.17
CA LEU A 108 5.60 44.64 8.38
C LEU A 108 4.48 43.94 7.60
N TRP A 109 4.73 43.78 6.32
CA TRP A 109 3.73 43.38 5.36
C TRP A 109 4.31 42.25 4.54
N ARG A 110 3.44 41.41 3.97
CA ARG A 110 3.88 40.30 3.13
C ARG A 110 3.11 40.22 1.85
N VAL A 111 3.82 39.85 0.78
CA VAL A 111 3.21 39.30 -0.44
C VAL A 111 3.30 37.79 -0.34
N GLY A 112 2.15 37.11 -0.32
CA GLY A 112 2.07 35.66 -0.42
C GLY A 112 1.92 35.22 -1.87
N VAL A 113 2.60 34.12 -2.22
CA VAL A 113 2.60 33.51 -3.54
C VAL A 113 2.39 32.02 -3.36
N ALA A 114 1.29 31.48 -3.85
CA ALA A 114 0.98 30.06 -3.77
C ALA A 114 0.81 29.45 -5.16
N TYR A 115 1.48 28.34 -5.40
CA TYR A 115 1.30 27.52 -6.58
C TYR A 115 0.16 26.51 -6.29
N PRO A 116 -0.95 26.52 -7.06
CA PRO A 116 -2.02 25.55 -6.90
C PRO A 116 -1.52 24.09 -7.01
N LYS A 117 -2.04 23.22 -6.15
CA LYS A 117 -1.74 21.78 -6.20
C LYS A 117 -2.43 21.16 -7.42
N ALA A 118 -1.68 20.88 -8.47
CA ALA A 118 -2.16 20.19 -9.68
C ALA A 118 -1.29 18.96 -9.98
N ALA A 119 -1.89 17.95 -10.62
CA ALA A 119 -1.27 16.63 -10.79
C ALA A 119 -0.02 16.65 -11.67
N PHE A 120 0.09 17.59 -12.63
CA PHE A 120 1.22 17.68 -13.56
C PHE A 120 1.44 19.11 -14.06
N THR A 121 2.41 19.83 -13.50
CA THR A 121 2.90 21.07 -14.12
C THR A 121 4.38 21.32 -13.86
N LEU A 122 5.01 22.04 -14.78
CA LEU A 122 6.39 22.52 -14.69
C LEU A 122 6.57 23.48 -13.49
N PRO A 123 7.77 23.54 -12.88
CA PRO A 123 8.10 24.57 -11.90
C PRO A 123 7.84 25.98 -12.46
N ALA A 124 7.43 26.91 -11.58
CA ALA A 124 7.29 28.32 -11.91
C ALA A 124 8.49 29.08 -11.36
N THR A 125 9.29 29.67 -12.23
CA THR A 125 10.36 30.60 -11.82
C THR A 125 9.77 31.99 -11.74
N VAL A 126 9.67 32.53 -10.53
CA VAL A 126 9.02 33.80 -10.22
C VAL A 126 10.07 34.85 -9.91
N THR A 127 9.89 36.06 -10.45
CA THR A 127 10.62 37.28 -10.11
C THR A 127 9.63 38.29 -9.54
N ALA A 128 9.86 38.71 -8.30
CA ALA A 128 9.04 39.67 -7.57
C ALA A 128 9.78 41.00 -7.41
N THR A 129 9.13 42.11 -7.78
CA THR A 129 9.57 43.48 -7.55
C THR A 129 8.56 44.19 -6.67
N ILE A 130 8.95 44.60 -5.47
CA ILE A 130 8.06 45.30 -4.54
C ILE A 130 8.53 46.74 -4.39
N ARG A 131 7.61 47.68 -4.59
CA ARG A 131 7.76 49.11 -4.35
C ARG A 131 6.85 49.50 -3.18
N PHE A 132 7.40 50.20 -2.21
CA PHE A 132 6.69 50.64 -1.00
C PHE A 132 7.18 52.04 -0.61
N PRO A 133 6.45 52.76 0.26
CA PRO A 133 6.86 54.08 0.74
C PRO A 133 8.25 54.07 1.38
N GLU A 134 8.91 55.23 1.40
CA GLU A 134 10.22 55.38 2.04
C GLU A 134 10.20 54.85 3.48
N VAL A 135 11.19 54.01 3.81
CA VAL A 135 11.26 53.36 5.13
C VAL A 135 11.82 54.34 6.16
N ASP A 136 11.02 54.63 7.18
CA ASP A 136 11.52 55.23 8.41
C ASP A 136 12.34 54.20 9.19
N LEU A 137 13.66 54.29 9.05
CA LEU A 137 14.62 53.41 9.72
C LEU A 137 14.55 53.52 11.25
N ALA A 138 14.15 54.67 11.80
CA ALA A 138 13.99 54.84 13.24
C ALA A 138 12.75 54.09 13.75
N ALA A 139 11.65 54.12 13.00
CA ALA A 139 10.47 53.31 13.30
C ALA A 139 10.76 51.80 13.20
N LEU A 140 11.52 51.39 12.17
CA LEU A 140 11.93 49.99 11.99
C LEU A 140 12.83 49.51 13.15
N ALA A 141 13.82 50.30 13.55
CA ALA A 141 14.70 49.99 14.68
C ALA A 141 13.95 49.93 16.02
N LYS A 142 12.91 50.77 16.23
CA LYS A 142 12.05 50.70 17.42
C LYS A 142 11.17 49.44 17.46
N ALA A 143 10.78 48.92 16.31
CA ALA A 143 10.02 47.67 16.22
C ALA A 143 10.91 46.42 16.35
N GLU A 144 12.21 46.54 16.08
CA GLU A 144 13.18 45.44 16.07
C GLU A 144 13.21 44.61 17.37
N PRO A 145 13.15 45.16 18.59
CA PRO A 145 13.14 44.36 19.82
C PRO A 145 11.93 43.43 19.93
N GLY A 146 10.75 43.89 19.51
CA GLY A 146 9.53 43.07 19.48
C GLY A 146 9.56 41.98 18.40
N LEU A 147 10.31 42.20 17.32
CA LEU A 147 10.57 41.23 16.26
C LEU A 147 11.62 40.20 16.68
N THR A 148 12.76 40.67 17.21
CA THR A 148 13.93 39.85 17.56
C THR A 148 13.79 39.08 18.85
N ALA A 149 13.00 39.53 19.84
CA ALA A 149 12.61 38.71 20.99
C ALA A 149 11.83 37.45 20.56
N LYS A 150 11.25 37.45 19.36
CA LYS A 150 10.58 36.29 18.75
C LYS A 150 11.49 35.53 17.76
N LEU A 151 12.72 35.98 17.52
CA LEU A 151 13.65 35.44 16.49
C LEU A 151 15.08 35.39 17.02
N LYS A 152 15.49 34.23 17.56
CA LYS A 152 16.88 33.97 17.94
C LYS A 152 17.69 33.54 16.69
N PRO A 153 18.68 34.33 16.22
CA PRO A 153 19.40 34.00 14.99
C PRO A 153 20.62 33.09 15.26
N PRO A 154 20.92 32.11 14.39
CA PRO A 154 22.23 31.44 14.34
C PRO A 154 23.20 32.16 13.38
N ALA A 155 24.51 31.97 13.61
CA ALA A 155 25.60 32.64 12.88
C ALA A 155 25.85 32.03 11.48
N VAL A 156 26.20 32.87 10.50
CA VAL A 156 26.37 32.52 9.07
C VAL A 156 27.84 32.64 8.63
N ARG A 157 28.34 31.67 7.83
CA ARG A 157 29.59 31.70 7.03
C ARG A 157 29.44 30.85 5.74
N PRO A 158 30.30 31.01 4.69
CA PRO A 158 29.90 31.05 3.26
C PRO A 158 30.01 29.74 2.43
N ASN A 159 29.37 29.78 1.23
CA ASN A 159 28.98 28.71 0.28
C ASN A 159 30.07 28.23 -0.72
N VAL A 160 29.94 26.98 -1.24
CA VAL A 160 30.74 26.40 -2.37
C VAL A 160 29.85 25.55 -3.33
N ALA A 161 30.28 25.40 -4.60
CA ALA A 161 29.50 25.27 -5.86
C ALA A 161 29.03 23.84 -6.38
N PRO A 162 28.11 23.76 -7.38
CA PRO A 162 27.23 22.59 -7.69
C PRO A 162 27.66 21.53 -8.75
N ALA A 163 28.87 21.57 -9.32
CA ALA A 163 29.19 20.77 -10.53
C ALA A 163 29.27 19.24 -10.34
N ALA A 164 29.45 18.74 -9.11
CA ALA A 164 29.63 17.30 -8.85
C ALA A 164 28.33 16.47 -8.94
N HIS A 165 27.15 17.11 -8.90
CA HIS A 165 25.87 16.39 -8.78
C HIS A 165 25.37 15.78 -10.11
N GLN A 166 25.65 16.42 -11.26
CA GLN A 166 25.17 15.94 -12.56
C GLN A 166 25.92 14.69 -13.07
N ALA A 167 27.21 14.55 -12.74
CA ALA A 167 28.00 13.37 -13.14
C ALA A 167 27.57 12.07 -12.41
N SER A 168 27.07 12.20 -11.18
CA SER A 168 26.59 11.07 -10.38
C SER A 168 25.30 10.47 -10.95
N LEU A 169 24.38 11.30 -11.43
CA LEU A 169 23.07 10.87 -11.91
C LEU A 169 23.15 10.06 -13.21
N ALA A 170 24.06 10.46 -14.11
CA ALA A 170 24.28 9.76 -15.38
C ALA A 170 24.87 8.36 -15.20
N ARG A 171 25.70 8.15 -14.17
CA ARG A 171 26.36 6.87 -13.89
C ARG A 171 25.37 5.83 -13.32
N THR A 172 24.50 6.26 -12.41
CA THR A 172 23.46 5.39 -11.80
C THR A 172 22.43 4.89 -12.82
N LEU A 173 22.09 5.70 -13.82
CA LEU A 173 21.14 5.33 -14.89
C LEU A 173 21.70 4.27 -15.86
N ALA A 174 23.02 4.18 -16.01
CA ALA A 174 23.66 3.19 -16.87
C ALA A 174 23.73 1.80 -16.22
N GLU A 175 23.93 1.74 -14.90
CA GLU A 175 24.09 0.48 -14.14
C GLU A 175 22.77 -0.30 -14.00
N LEU A 176 21.62 0.37 -14.01
CA LEU A 176 20.30 -0.27 -13.87
C LEU A 176 19.83 -1.04 -15.11
N ARG A 177 20.43 -0.85 -16.30
CA ARG A 177 19.95 -1.45 -17.56
C ARG A 177 20.46 -2.87 -17.84
N GLN A 178 21.58 -3.29 -17.27
CA GLN A 178 22.20 -4.58 -17.61
C GLN A 178 21.55 -5.84 -17.00
N PRO A 179 21.12 -5.89 -15.72
CA PRO A 179 20.66 -7.16 -15.11
C PRO A 179 19.25 -7.58 -15.58
N THR A 180 18.44 -6.65 -16.10
CA THR A 180 17.05 -6.92 -16.49
C THR A 180 16.95 -7.77 -17.77
N GLN A 181 17.90 -7.64 -18.71
CA GLN A 181 17.89 -8.43 -19.94
C GLN A 181 18.35 -9.89 -19.71
N GLN A 182 19.27 -10.13 -18.79
CA GLN A 182 19.73 -11.49 -18.46
C GLN A 182 18.62 -12.33 -17.83
N ARG A 183 17.77 -11.76 -16.97
CA ARG A 183 16.67 -12.48 -16.31
C ARG A 183 15.59 -12.96 -17.29
N ILE A 184 15.28 -12.17 -18.31
CA ILE A 184 14.25 -12.51 -19.31
C ILE A 184 14.68 -13.73 -20.14
N THR A 185 15.97 -13.84 -20.45
CA THR A 185 16.53 -14.96 -21.22
C THR A 185 16.50 -16.27 -20.43
N THR A 186 16.79 -16.24 -19.12
CA THR A 186 16.77 -17.43 -18.26
C THR A 186 15.36 -18.03 -18.09
N TYR A 187 14.33 -17.19 -17.95
CA TYR A 187 12.95 -17.67 -17.78
C TYR A 187 12.40 -18.37 -19.03
N LYS A 188 12.77 -17.92 -20.23
CA LYS A 188 12.34 -18.55 -21.48
C LYS A 188 12.94 -19.96 -21.66
N ALA A 189 14.18 -20.16 -21.22
CA ALA A 189 14.84 -21.46 -21.31
C ALA A 189 14.23 -22.51 -20.36
N GLN A 190 13.76 -22.11 -19.18
CA GLN A 190 13.18 -23.05 -18.20
C GLN A 190 11.78 -23.54 -18.58
N ALA A 191 10.96 -22.70 -19.20
CA ALA A 191 9.61 -23.06 -19.65
C ALA A 191 9.64 -24.11 -20.78
N ALA A 192 10.61 -24.03 -21.69
CA ALA A 192 10.76 -24.97 -22.80
C ALA A 192 11.09 -26.40 -22.31
N THR A 193 11.93 -26.52 -21.27
CA THR A 193 12.37 -27.82 -20.73
C THR A 193 11.24 -28.55 -19.99
N GLN A 194 10.34 -27.82 -19.33
CA GLN A 194 9.23 -28.42 -18.59
C GLN A 194 8.14 -28.98 -19.52
N PHE A 195 7.90 -28.34 -20.66
CA PHE A 195 6.90 -28.80 -21.63
C PHE A 195 7.30 -30.13 -22.29
N ALA A 196 8.60 -30.34 -22.55
CA ALA A 196 9.13 -31.57 -23.12
C ALA A 196 9.05 -32.78 -22.16
N ALA A 197 9.05 -32.55 -20.84
CA ALA A 197 9.02 -33.62 -19.84
C ALA A 197 7.61 -34.26 -19.68
N VAL A 198 6.56 -33.47 -19.89
CA VAL A 198 5.15 -33.93 -19.73
C VAL A 198 4.71 -34.82 -20.90
N GLN A 199 5.27 -34.63 -22.10
CA GLN A 199 4.97 -35.49 -23.25
C GLN A 199 5.57 -36.90 -23.14
N LYS A 200 6.55 -37.12 -22.26
CA LYS A 200 7.31 -38.38 -22.19
C LYS A 200 6.82 -39.39 -21.15
N SER A 201 5.82 -39.05 -20.32
CA SER A 201 5.49 -39.84 -19.11
C SER A 201 4.06 -40.39 -18.99
N GLY A 202 3.24 -40.36 -20.05
CA GLY A 202 1.89 -40.95 -20.04
C GLY A 202 1.88 -42.49 -20.19
N PRO A 203 1.20 -43.27 -19.32
CA PRO A 203 1.18 -44.73 -19.40
C PRO A 203 0.20 -45.29 -20.46
N PRO A 204 0.48 -46.45 -21.12
CA PRO A 204 -0.25 -46.88 -22.33
C PRO A 204 -1.53 -47.72 -22.11
N ASN A 205 -1.88 -48.16 -20.89
CA ASN A 205 -2.88 -49.22 -20.71
C ASN A 205 -3.97 -48.84 -19.70
N LEU A 206 -5.15 -48.42 -20.17
CA LEU A 206 -6.39 -48.38 -19.37
C LEU A 206 -7.70 -48.21 -20.21
N VAL A 207 -7.72 -48.59 -21.50
CA VAL A 207 -8.88 -48.32 -22.40
C VAL A 207 -9.70 -49.56 -22.77
N SER A 208 -9.34 -50.77 -22.34
CA SER A 208 -10.01 -52.00 -22.79
C SER A 208 -10.86 -52.61 -21.69
N ASN A 209 -12.14 -52.21 -21.58
CA ASN A 209 -13.31 -53.05 -21.23
C ASN A 209 -14.57 -52.25 -20.86
N VAL A 210 -15.25 -51.62 -21.84
CA VAL A 210 -16.70 -51.37 -21.79
C VAL A 210 -17.24 -51.43 -23.23
N THR A 211 -17.70 -52.61 -23.66
CA THR A 211 -18.39 -52.75 -24.95
C THR A 211 -19.90 -52.70 -24.69
N LEU A 212 -20.47 -51.50 -24.73
CA LEU A 212 -21.93 -51.30 -24.74
C LEU A 212 -22.45 -51.55 -26.16
N ALA A 213 -23.44 -52.44 -26.27
CA ALA A 213 -24.07 -52.80 -27.54
C ALA A 213 -24.62 -51.55 -28.24
N GLN A 214 -24.08 -51.25 -29.43
CA GLN A 214 -24.62 -50.22 -30.32
C GLN A 214 -26.03 -50.63 -30.75
N LYS A 215 -27.03 -49.85 -30.32
CA LYS A 215 -28.39 -49.95 -30.86
C LYS A 215 -28.35 -49.56 -32.35
N PRO A 216 -28.93 -50.37 -33.27
CA PRO A 216 -28.94 -50.03 -34.68
C PRO A 216 -29.63 -48.68 -34.90
N ALA A 217 -29.07 -47.85 -35.79
CA ALA A 217 -29.72 -46.62 -36.22
C ALA A 217 -31.13 -46.96 -36.72
N LEU A 218 -32.16 -46.31 -36.16
CA LEU A 218 -33.53 -46.45 -36.61
C LEU A 218 -33.61 -45.89 -38.03
N VAL A 219 -33.83 -46.78 -39.01
CA VAL A 219 -34.09 -46.39 -40.40
C VAL A 219 -35.39 -45.58 -40.42
N PRO A 220 -35.43 -44.41 -41.07
CA PRO A 220 -36.65 -43.60 -41.17
C PRO A 220 -37.78 -44.41 -41.80
N THR A 221 -38.98 -44.33 -41.22
CA THR A 221 -40.18 -44.99 -41.78
C THR A 221 -40.50 -44.44 -43.18
N ALA A 222 -41.20 -45.20 -44.01
CA ALA A 222 -41.56 -44.75 -45.37
C ALA A 222 -42.33 -43.40 -45.37
N ALA A 223 -43.14 -43.15 -44.34
CA ALA A 223 -43.83 -41.87 -44.14
C ALA A 223 -42.86 -40.71 -43.84
N GLN A 224 -41.82 -40.96 -43.02
CA GLN A 224 -40.77 -39.97 -42.76
C GLN A 224 -39.94 -39.71 -44.02
N GLN A 225 -39.60 -40.75 -44.79
CA GLN A 225 -38.86 -40.61 -46.05
C GLN A 225 -39.65 -39.79 -47.08
N ALA A 226 -40.96 -40.01 -47.20
CA ALA A 226 -41.84 -39.22 -48.07
C ALA A 226 -41.93 -37.75 -47.63
N ALA A 227 -42.02 -37.48 -46.31
CA ALA A 227 -42.05 -36.12 -45.76
C ALA A 227 -40.71 -35.38 -45.94
N ILE A 228 -39.57 -36.09 -45.86
CA ILE A 228 -38.24 -35.54 -46.15
C ILE A 228 -38.11 -35.19 -47.64
N ALA A 229 -38.52 -36.11 -48.53
CA ALA A 229 -38.48 -35.89 -49.98
C ALA A 229 -39.37 -34.72 -50.45
N ALA A 230 -40.49 -34.49 -49.76
CA ALA A 230 -41.37 -33.35 -50.01
C ALA A 230 -40.85 -32.01 -49.42
N GLY A 231 -39.70 -31.98 -48.75
CA GLY A 231 -39.16 -30.78 -48.11
C GLY A 231 -39.95 -30.29 -46.89
N VAL A 232 -40.78 -31.18 -46.32
CA VAL A 232 -41.69 -30.89 -45.19
C VAL A 232 -41.04 -31.26 -43.85
N SER A 233 -40.07 -32.18 -43.84
CA SER A 233 -39.35 -32.62 -42.63
C SER A 233 -37.86 -32.26 -42.66
N THR A 234 -37.33 -31.88 -41.50
CA THR A 234 -35.89 -31.74 -41.24
C THR A 234 -35.25 -33.12 -41.03
N LEU A 235 -34.10 -33.37 -41.64
CA LEU A 235 -33.31 -34.59 -41.41
C LEU A 235 -32.02 -34.22 -40.68
N LEU A 236 -31.77 -34.87 -39.54
CA LEU A 236 -30.51 -34.78 -38.82
C LEU A 236 -29.59 -35.88 -39.37
N GLU A 237 -28.47 -35.52 -39.99
CA GLU A 237 -27.57 -36.48 -40.64
C GLU A 237 -26.40 -36.88 -39.73
N ALA A 238 -25.89 -35.95 -38.93
CA ALA A 238 -24.82 -36.22 -37.98
C ALA A 238 -24.90 -35.33 -36.73
N VAL A 239 -24.51 -35.92 -35.60
CA VAL A 239 -24.25 -35.27 -34.31
C VAL A 239 -22.83 -35.68 -33.87
N PRO A 240 -22.10 -34.81 -33.15
CA PRO A 240 -20.86 -35.21 -32.49
C PRO A 240 -21.11 -36.39 -31.55
N ALA A 241 -20.15 -37.32 -31.49
CA ALA A 241 -20.28 -38.51 -30.66
C ALA A 241 -20.41 -38.17 -29.16
N LYS A 242 -19.83 -37.04 -28.74
CA LYS A 242 -19.92 -36.53 -27.38
C LYS A 242 -19.89 -35.01 -27.32
N ALA A 243 -20.45 -34.42 -26.26
CA ALA A 243 -20.19 -33.03 -25.90
C ALA A 243 -20.36 -32.80 -24.38
N SER A 244 -19.65 -31.81 -23.86
CA SER A 244 -19.75 -31.34 -22.47
C SER A 244 -20.69 -30.12 -22.35
N PRO A 245 -21.25 -29.84 -21.16
CA PRO A 245 -21.90 -28.57 -20.85
C PRO A 245 -21.17 -27.33 -21.39
N GLY A 246 -21.91 -26.40 -21.99
CA GLY A 246 -21.41 -25.14 -22.53
C GLY A 246 -20.69 -25.26 -23.87
N GLU A 247 -20.32 -26.48 -24.29
CA GLU A 247 -19.66 -26.72 -25.56
C GLU A 247 -20.56 -26.34 -26.73
N LYS A 248 -19.95 -25.79 -27.78
CA LYS A 248 -20.62 -25.56 -29.05
C LYS A 248 -20.69 -26.88 -29.81
N VAL A 249 -21.92 -27.34 -30.07
CA VAL A 249 -22.19 -28.56 -30.81
C VAL A 249 -22.68 -28.17 -32.19
N VAL A 250 -22.00 -28.66 -33.23
CA VAL A 250 -22.41 -28.47 -34.63
C VAL A 250 -23.19 -29.70 -35.07
N LEU A 251 -24.45 -29.52 -35.44
CA LEU A 251 -25.29 -30.57 -35.98
C LEU A 251 -25.38 -30.42 -37.50
N HIS A 252 -25.21 -31.51 -38.23
CA HIS A 252 -25.33 -31.50 -39.68
C HIS A 252 -26.67 -32.10 -40.11
N GLY A 253 -27.32 -31.48 -41.07
CA GLY A 253 -28.59 -31.97 -41.60
C GLY A 253 -29.06 -31.27 -42.87
N LYS A 254 -30.33 -31.48 -43.19
CA LYS A 254 -31.02 -30.89 -44.34
C LYS A 254 -32.36 -30.28 -43.93
N ASN A 255 -32.77 -29.25 -44.68
CA ASN A 255 -34.04 -28.54 -44.53
C ASN A 255 -34.23 -27.76 -43.21
N PHE A 256 -33.16 -27.42 -42.49
CA PHE A 256 -33.17 -26.36 -41.48
C PHE A 256 -33.59 -25.04 -42.16
N LYS A 257 -34.89 -24.72 -42.16
CA LYS A 257 -35.37 -23.46 -42.70
C LYS A 257 -34.92 -22.36 -41.76
N ALA A 258 -34.32 -21.29 -42.26
CA ALA A 258 -33.98 -20.12 -41.45
C ALA A 258 -35.26 -19.36 -41.01
N GLN A 259 -36.08 -19.98 -40.18
CA GLN A 259 -37.15 -19.29 -39.46
C GLN A 259 -36.59 -18.93 -38.09
N ASN A 260 -36.24 -17.65 -37.95
CA ASN A 260 -35.65 -17.05 -36.75
C ASN A 260 -36.35 -17.55 -35.47
N GLY A 261 -35.72 -18.50 -34.77
CA GLY A 261 -36.04 -18.84 -33.38
C GLY A 261 -37.05 -19.97 -33.09
N LEU A 262 -37.46 -20.80 -34.06
CA LEU A 262 -38.51 -21.82 -33.85
C LEU A 262 -38.05 -23.28 -33.67
N TYR A 263 -36.73 -23.54 -33.69
CA TYR A 263 -36.21 -24.88 -33.40
C TYR A 263 -35.86 -25.02 -31.92
N GLN A 264 -36.33 -26.11 -31.31
CA GLN A 264 -35.85 -26.59 -30.03
C GLN A 264 -35.06 -27.87 -30.25
N VAL A 265 -33.79 -27.88 -29.84
CA VAL A 265 -33.01 -29.11 -29.86
C VAL A 265 -33.15 -29.78 -28.50
N ALA A 266 -33.72 -30.98 -28.49
CA ALA A 266 -33.90 -31.76 -27.27
C ALA A 266 -32.86 -32.88 -27.23
N PHE A 267 -31.97 -32.79 -26.25
CA PHE A 267 -31.04 -33.85 -25.88
C PHE A 267 -31.72 -34.70 -24.81
N THR A 268 -32.18 -35.89 -25.17
CA THR A 268 -32.74 -36.84 -24.21
C THR A 268 -31.63 -37.72 -23.68
N VAL A 269 -31.14 -37.41 -22.48
CA VAL A 269 -30.12 -38.20 -21.82
C VAL A 269 -30.78 -39.16 -20.82
N ARG A 270 -30.31 -40.42 -20.78
CA ARG A 270 -30.83 -41.41 -19.83
C ARG A 270 -29.92 -41.44 -18.62
N ALA A 271 -30.35 -40.79 -17.54
CA ALA A 271 -29.67 -40.87 -16.26
C ALA A 271 -30.14 -42.11 -15.51
N ALA A 272 -29.20 -43.03 -15.22
CA ALA A 272 -29.41 -44.04 -14.21
C ALA A 272 -29.10 -43.43 -12.85
N TYR A 273 -30.08 -43.31 -11.98
CA TYR A 273 -29.85 -42.95 -10.59
C TYR A 273 -30.16 -44.15 -9.70
N VAL A 274 -29.27 -44.37 -8.73
CA VAL A 274 -29.45 -45.37 -7.69
C VAL A 274 -30.32 -44.76 -6.61
N LYS A 275 -31.57 -45.22 -6.53
CA LYS A 275 -32.46 -44.88 -5.42
C LYS A 275 -32.38 -46.00 -4.40
N THR A 276 -31.77 -45.71 -3.27
CA THR A 276 -31.78 -46.62 -2.13
C THR A 276 -33.18 -46.62 -1.52
N VAL A 277 -33.92 -47.71 -1.68
CA VAL A 277 -35.28 -47.85 -1.13
C VAL A 277 -35.19 -48.49 0.25
N PRO A 278 -35.76 -47.88 1.31
CA PRO A 278 -35.84 -48.51 2.61
C PRO A 278 -36.75 -49.75 2.51
N THR A 279 -36.22 -50.94 2.78
CA THR A 279 -36.97 -52.21 2.66
C THR A 279 -37.72 -52.59 3.94
N GLY A 280 -37.93 -51.67 4.88
CA GLY A 280 -38.43 -51.98 6.21
C GLY A 280 -37.43 -52.73 7.11
N ASN A 281 -36.31 -53.20 6.56
CA ASN A 281 -35.16 -53.71 7.30
C ASN A 281 -33.99 -52.71 7.17
N PRO A 282 -33.63 -51.96 8.22
CA PRO A 282 -32.56 -50.96 8.16
C PRO A 282 -31.18 -51.56 7.87
N ALA A 283 -31.01 -52.89 8.00
CA ALA A 283 -29.75 -53.58 7.71
C ALA A 283 -29.55 -53.96 6.23
N ARG A 284 -30.58 -53.83 5.37
CA ARG A 284 -30.48 -54.18 3.94
C ARG A 284 -31.26 -53.20 3.05
N PRO A 285 -30.76 -51.97 2.86
CA PRO A 285 -31.25 -51.13 1.78
C PRO A 285 -31.09 -51.85 0.43
N VAL A 286 -32.10 -51.74 -0.44
CA VAL A 286 -32.00 -52.22 -1.83
C VAL A 286 -31.83 -51.01 -2.72
N ASP A 287 -30.74 -51.02 -3.47
CA ASP A 287 -30.44 -50.03 -4.50
C ASP A 287 -31.24 -50.35 -5.75
N VAL A 288 -32.32 -49.59 -5.98
CA VAL A 288 -33.10 -49.68 -7.21
C VAL A 288 -32.52 -48.69 -8.21
N ILE A 289 -31.98 -49.19 -9.32
CA ILE A 289 -31.58 -48.34 -10.45
C ILE A 289 -32.85 -47.91 -11.17
N GLN A 290 -33.23 -46.66 -11.02
CA GLN A 290 -34.30 -46.06 -11.81
C GLN A 290 -33.68 -45.23 -12.94
N MET A 291 -34.11 -45.49 -14.17
CA MET A 291 -33.75 -44.67 -15.32
C MET A 291 -34.85 -43.62 -15.53
N LYS A 292 -34.51 -42.34 -15.42
CA LYS A 292 -35.40 -41.25 -15.85
C LYS A 292 -34.79 -40.59 -17.08
N PRO A 293 -35.59 -40.38 -18.13
CA PRO A 293 -35.17 -39.50 -19.20
C PRO A 293 -35.07 -38.07 -18.64
N LEU A 294 -33.88 -37.49 -18.75
CA LEU A 294 -33.66 -36.06 -18.54
C LEU A 294 -33.61 -35.43 -19.94
N VAL A 295 -34.55 -34.54 -20.21
CA VAL A 295 -34.61 -33.80 -21.48
C VAL A 295 -33.93 -32.46 -21.26
N LEU A 296 -32.82 -32.24 -21.94
CA LEU A 296 -32.10 -30.97 -21.93
C LEU A 296 -32.41 -30.22 -23.24
N THR A 297 -32.98 -29.03 -23.13
CA THR A 297 -33.32 -28.22 -24.30
C THR A 297 -32.24 -27.19 -24.57
N ALA A 298 -31.68 -27.18 -25.77
CA ALA A 298 -30.72 -26.18 -26.23
C ALA A 298 -31.39 -25.19 -27.18
N ALA A 299 -31.03 -23.91 -27.03
CA ALA A 299 -31.35 -22.89 -28.02
C ALA A 299 -30.36 -22.99 -29.19
N VAL A 300 -30.87 -22.73 -30.40
CA VAL A 300 -30.07 -22.62 -31.62
C VAL A 300 -29.38 -21.26 -31.64
N GLU A 301 -28.05 -21.27 -31.78
CA GLU A 301 -27.23 -20.07 -31.95
C GLU A 301 -27.30 -19.58 -33.39
N SER A 302 -27.06 -20.47 -34.36
CA SER A 302 -27.05 -20.12 -35.77
C SER A 302 -27.35 -21.31 -36.68
N VAL A 303 -27.78 -21.00 -37.91
CA VAL A 303 -27.95 -21.96 -39.02
C VAL A 303 -27.08 -21.47 -40.17
N THR A 304 -26.14 -22.30 -40.63
CA THR A 304 -25.27 -21.98 -41.78
C THR A 304 -25.53 -22.95 -42.91
N GLN A 305 -25.77 -22.46 -44.12
CA GLN A 305 -25.89 -23.30 -45.30
C GLN A 305 -24.50 -23.54 -45.92
N LEU A 306 -24.12 -24.80 -46.08
CA LEU A 306 -22.87 -25.20 -46.74
C LEU A 306 -23.05 -25.25 -48.25
N SER A 307 -21.94 -25.08 -48.99
CA SER A 307 -21.91 -25.17 -50.46
C SER A 307 -22.36 -26.52 -51.01
N THR A 308 -22.36 -27.56 -50.19
CA THR A 308 -22.81 -28.92 -50.50
C THR A 308 -24.34 -29.08 -50.43
N GLY A 309 -25.08 -28.04 -50.03
CA GLY A 309 -26.52 -28.11 -49.76
C GLY A 309 -26.87 -28.72 -48.40
N GLN A 310 -25.88 -29.17 -47.63
CA GLN A 310 -26.05 -29.46 -46.20
C GLN A 310 -26.17 -28.15 -45.41
N GLN A 311 -26.76 -28.25 -44.22
CA GLN A 311 -26.87 -27.14 -43.29
C GLN A 311 -26.26 -27.54 -41.94
N GLU A 312 -25.60 -26.58 -41.30
CA GLU A 312 -25.04 -26.67 -39.97
C GLU A 312 -25.92 -25.93 -38.99
N LEU A 313 -26.29 -26.58 -37.89
CA LEU A 313 -26.98 -25.99 -36.76
C LEU A 313 -26.01 -25.90 -35.59
N ILE A 314 -25.69 -24.70 -35.13
CA ILE A 314 -24.84 -24.51 -33.96
C ILE A 314 -25.74 -24.37 -32.74
N VAL A 315 -25.52 -25.21 -31.73
CA VAL A 315 -26.22 -25.16 -30.44
C VAL A 315 -25.21 -25.16 -29.30
N HIS A 316 -25.57 -24.53 -28.19
CA HIS A 316 -24.80 -24.66 -26.95
C HIS A 316 -25.36 -25.78 -26.09
N MET A 317 -24.52 -26.72 -25.67
CA MET A 317 -24.95 -27.82 -24.82
C MET A 317 -25.41 -27.27 -23.45
N PRO A 318 -26.70 -27.35 -23.08
CA PRO A 318 -27.18 -26.87 -21.79
C PRO A 318 -26.49 -27.58 -20.63
N ALA A 319 -26.30 -26.84 -19.53
CA ALA A 319 -25.94 -27.43 -18.25
C ALA A 319 -27.10 -28.30 -17.73
N PRO A 320 -26.81 -29.41 -17.03
CA PRO A 320 -27.86 -30.21 -16.42
C PRO A 320 -28.43 -29.43 -15.21
N PRO A 321 -29.65 -29.77 -14.74
CA PRO A 321 -30.19 -29.21 -13.51
C PRO A 321 -29.20 -29.37 -12.34
N ALA A 322 -29.17 -28.37 -11.44
CA ALA A 322 -28.29 -28.40 -10.28
C ALA A 322 -28.56 -29.67 -9.44
N GLY A 323 -27.56 -30.56 -9.35
CA GLY A 323 -27.66 -31.86 -8.66
C GLY A 323 -27.31 -33.08 -9.53
N ASP A 324 -27.48 -32.98 -10.86
CA ASP A 324 -27.26 -34.09 -11.81
C ASP A 324 -25.98 -33.94 -12.64
N ALA A 325 -25.08 -33.01 -12.27
CA ALA A 325 -23.95 -32.62 -13.10
C ALA A 325 -22.80 -33.64 -13.20
N THR A 326 -22.81 -34.71 -12.39
CA THR A 326 -21.62 -35.54 -12.15
C THR A 326 -21.55 -36.84 -12.94
N ALA A 327 -22.59 -37.24 -13.66
CA ALA A 327 -22.59 -38.52 -14.40
C ALA A 327 -22.66 -38.29 -15.92
N SER A 328 -21.77 -38.94 -16.66
CA SER A 328 -21.88 -38.96 -18.13
C SER A 328 -23.05 -39.84 -18.54
N TYR A 329 -23.77 -39.43 -19.58
CA TYR A 329 -25.00 -40.09 -19.99
C TYR A 329 -24.95 -40.47 -21.45
N ASN A 330 -25.36 -41.71 -21.74
CA ASN A 330 -25.76 -42.06 -23.10
C ASN A 330 -27.17 -41.53 -23.34
N GLY A 331 -27.37 -40.91 -24.48
CA GLY A 331 -28.61 -40.27 -24.85
C GLY A 331 -28.84 -40.26 -26.34
N ASP A 332 -29.88 -39.53 -26.68
CA ASP A 332 -30.49 -39.46 -27.98
C ASP A 332 -30.70 -37.96 -28.28
N VAL A 333 -30.26 -37.48 -29.44
CA VAL A 333 -30.53 -36.12 -29.91
C VAL A 333 -31.74 -36.16 -30.84
N SER A 334 -32.71 -35.29 -30.56
CA SER A 334 -33.86 -35.06 -31.43
C SER A 334 -34.03 -33.56 -31.66
N LEU A 335 -34.33 -33.18 -32.90
CA LEU A 335 -34.68 -31.83 -33.25
C LEU A 335 -36.21 -31.74 -33.32
N SER A 336 -36.82 -30.81 -32.59
CA SER A 336 -38.23 -30.49 -32.73
C SER A 336 -38.44 -29.06 -33.19
N SER A 337 -39.52 -28.83 -33.94
CA SER A 337 -39.96 -27.49 -34.32
C SER A 337 -41.32 -27.19 -33.68
N ALA A 338 -41.65 -25.90 -33.54
CA ALA A 338 -42.92 -25.46 -32.97
C ALA A 338 -44.17 -26.00 -33.71
N THR A 339 -44.01 -26.44 -34.96
CA THR A 339 -45.06 -27.06 -35.78
C THR A 339 -45.21 -28.57 -35.56
N GLY A 340 -44.47 -29.16 -34.62
CA GLY A 340 -44.63 -30.56 -34.19
C GLY A 340 -43.80 -31.59 -34.96
N PHE A 341 -42.90 -31.18 -35.85
CA PHE A 341 -42.00 -32.11 -36.54
C PHE A 341 -40.86 -32.54 -35.62
N VAL A 342 -40.59 -33.86 -35.57
CA VAL A 342 -39.46 -34.47 -34.84
C VAL A 342 -38.54 -35.14 -35.86
N SER A 343 -37.25 -34.81 -35.83
CA SER A 343 -36.25 -35.47 -36.68
C SER A 343 -36.08 -36.96 -36.32
N ASN A 344 -35.28 -37.68 -37.12
CA ASN A 344 -34.67 -38.92 -36.68
C ASN A 344 -33.84 -38.69 -35.41
N VAL A 345 -33.79 -39.72 -34.56
CA VAL A 345 -33.07 -39.73 -33.30
C VAL A 345 -31.67 -40.27 -33.53
N LEU A 346 -30.64 -39.51 -33.16
CA LEU A 346 -29.24 -39.94 -33.29
C LEU A 346 -28.61 -40.16 -31.90
N PRO A 347 -27.78 -41.20 -31.71
CA PRO A 347 -27.12 -41.46 -30.45
C PRO A 347 -26.12 -40.35 -30.13
N PHE A 348 -26.02 -39.99 -28.85
CA PHE A 348 -25.16 -38.91 -28.36
C PHE A 348 -24.67 -39.23 -26.94
N HIS A 349 -23.40 -38.94 -26.65
CA HIS A 349 -22.84 -39.09 -25.31
C HIS A 349 -22.65 -37.73 -24.63
N TYR A 350 -23.43 -37.47 -23.59
CA TYR A 350 -23.25 -36.28 -22.77
C TYR A 350 -22.14 -36.51 -21.75
N GLU A 351 -21.04 -35.78 -21.86
CA GLU A 351 -19.89 -35.90 -20.95
C GLU A 351 -20.12 -34.98 -19.76
N ALA A 352 -20.29 -35.57 -18.56
CA ALA A 352 -20.50 -34.77 -17.36
C ALA A 352 -19.28 -33.91 -17.04
N VAL A 353 -19.54 -32.68 -16.60
CA VAL A 353 -18.49 -31.92 -15.93
C VAL A 353 -18.31 -32.51 -14.55
N ILE A 354 -17.17 -33.16 -14.37
CA ILE A 354 -16.74 -33.64 -13.06
C ILE A 354 -16.66 -32.41 -12.14
N VAL A 355 -17.61 -32.31 -11.20
CA VAL A 355 -17.61 -31.25 -10.17
C VAL A 355 -16.72 -31.70 -9.01
N PRO A 356 -15.77 -30.88 -8.54
CA PRO A 356 -14.96 -31.24 -7.38
C PRO A 356 -15.84 -31.42 -6.14
N ILE A 357 -15.50 -32.42 -5.31
CA ILE A 357 -16.22 -32.75 -4.07
C ILE A 357 -15.34 -32.33 -2.90
N LEU A 358 -15.80 -31.41 -2.04
CA LEU A 358 -15.12 -31.07 -0.80
C LEU A 358 -15.75 -31.85 0.36
N ASN A 359 -14.92 -32.56 1.12
CA ASN A 359 -15.35 -33.33 2.29
C ASN A 359 -15.03 -32.61 3.61
N GLY A 360 -13.97 -31.80 3.66
CA GLY A 360 -13.52 -31.20 4.91
C GLY A 360 -12.21 -30.42 4.80
N VAL A 361 -11.82 -29.81 5.91
CA VAL A 361 -10.51 -29.15 6.09
C VAL A 361 -9.73 -29.91 7.14
N ALA A 362 -8.49 -30.31 6.84
CA ALA A 362 -7.72 -31.25 7.66
C ALA A 362 -7.22 -30.66 8.99
N THR A 363 -7.04 -29.34 9.07
CA THR A 363 -6.46 -28.68 10.25
C THR A 363 -7.38 -27.55 10.67
N VAL A 364 -8.00 -27.63 11.85
CA VAL A 364 -8.92 -26.61 12.36
C VAL A 364 -8.65 -26.42 13.86
N PRO A 365 -8.66 -25.18 14.39
CA PRO A 365 -8.83 -23.92 13.68
C PRO A 365 -7.55 -23.44 12.95
N GLY A 366 -7.71 -22.77 11.81
CA GLY A 366 -6.58 -22.22 11.03
C GLY A 366 -6.22 -20.78 11.44
N THR A 367 -4.93 -20.44 11.51
CA THR A 367 -4.45 -19.06 11.74
C THR A 367 -4.03 -18.37 10.44
N PRO A 368 -4.02 -17.02 10.36
CA PRO A 368 -3.50 -16.32 9.18
C PRO A 368 -2.07 -16.75 8.83
N GLY A 369 -1.81 -16.99 7.54
CA GLY A 369 -0.50 -17.46 7.07
C GLY A 369 -0.23 -18.96 7.27
N GLN A 370 -1.06 -19.67 8.04
CA GLN A 370 -0.96 -21.13 8.17
C GLN A 370 -1.36 -21.81 6.85
N GLN A 371 -0.60 -22.83 6.46
CA GLN A 371 -1.00 -23.70 5.37
C GLN A 371 -2.06 -24.71 5.88
N MET A 372 -3.20 -24.75 5.19
CA MET A 372 -4.28 -25.70 5.44
C MET A 372 -4.42 -26.64 4.24
N THR A 373 -5.02 -27.81 4.48
CA THR A 373 -5.32 -28.81 3.44
C THR A 373 -6.82 -29.04 3.36
N LEU A 374 -7.40 -28.87 2.18
CA LEU A 374 -8.75 -29.31 1.84
C LEU A 374 -8.70 -30.77 1.41
N ASN A 375 -9.59 -31.58 1.96
CA ASN A 375 -9.76 -32.98 1.62
C ASN A 375 -11.05 -33.15 0.82
N GLY A 376 -11.00 -33.99 -0.20
CA GLY A 376 -12.13 -34.20 -1.08
C GLY A 376 -11.86 -35.23 -2.15
N GLY A 377 -12.47 -35.04 -3.32
CA GLY A 377 -12.29 -35.89 -4.49
C GLY A 377 -12.51 -35.11 -5.77
N LEU A 378 -11.98 -35.66 -6.86
CA LEU A 378 -12.15 -35.13 -8.22
C LEU A 378 -11.59 -33.72 -8.42
N PHE A 379 -10.60 -33.31 -7.63
CA PHE A 379 -9.90 -32.05 -7.83
C PHE A 379 -9.09 -32.08 -9.11
N ALA A 380 -8.93 -30.93 -9.75
CA ALA A 380 -8.07 -30.71 -10.89
C ALA A 380 -7.19 -29.49 -10.65
N SER A 381 -6.06 -29.41 -11.36
CA SER A 381 -5.14 -28.26 -11.29
C SER A 381 -5.76 -26.95 -11.82
N THR A 382 -6.89 -27.03 -12.52
CA THR A 382 -7.66 -25.89 -13.02
C THR A 382 -8.73 -25.40 -12.05
N ASP A 383 -8.92 -26.07 -10.91
CA ASP A 383 -9.88 -25.63 -9.90
C ASP A 383 -9.41 -24.35 -9.22
N THR A 384 -10.34 -23.44 -9.00
CA THR A 384 -10.12 -22.22 -8.23
C THR A 384 -10.72 -22.38 -6.84
N LEU A 385 -9.95 -22.09 -5.80
CA LEU A 385 -10.42 -22.11 -4.43
C LEU A 385 -11.04 -20.75 -4.08
N HIS A 386 -12.30 -20.80 -3.65
CA HIS A 386 -13.01 -19.67 -3.10
C HIS A 386 -13.14 -19.80 -1.59
N LEU A 387 -12.79 -18.74 -0.86
CA LEU A 387 -13.03 -18.61 0.57
C LEU A 387 -14.01 -17.48 0.82
N VAL A 388 -15.06 -17.76 1.58
CA VAL A 388 -16.00 -16.76 2.11
C VAL A 388 -15.68 -16.57 3.58
N LEU A 389 -15.19 -15.38 3.92
CA LEU A 389 -14.85 -15.00 5.30
C LEU A 389 -16.04 -14.34 6.00
N ASN A 390 -15.86 -13.92 7.26
CA ASN A 390 -16.94 -13.36 8.10
C ASN A 390 -17.59 -12.08 7.54
N ASP A 391 -16.91 -11.36 6.66
CA ASP A 391 -17.47 -10.20 5.96
C ASP A 391 -18.44 -10.60 4.82
N GLY A 392 -18.62 -11.90 4.59
CA GLY A 392 -19.41 -12.45 3.48
C GLY A 392 -18.73 -12.29 2.13
N LYS A 393 -17.49 -11.77 2.08
CA LYS A 393 -16.78 -11.54 0.83
C LYS A 393 -16.20 -12.84 0.31
N ASP A 394 -16.60 -13.18 -0.90
CA ASP A 394 -16.08 -14.30 -1.66
C ASP A 394 -14.74 -13.90 -2.31
N SER A 395 -13.66 -14.54 -1.88
CA SER A 395 -12.30 -14.27 -2.33
C SER A 395 -11.66 -15.49 -2.96
N ILE A 396 -11.08 -15.33 -4.14
CA ILE A 396 -10.26 -16.36 -4.79
C ILE A 396 -8.90 -16.41 -4.08
N VAL A 397 -8.54 -17.59 -3.57
CA VAL A 397 -7.30 -17.79 -2.81
C VAL A 397 -6.34 -18.67 -3.61
N PRO A 398 -5.05 -18.26 -3.73
CA PRO A 398 -4.04 -19.11 -4.32
C PRO A 398 -3.98 -20.45 -3.60
N SER A 399 -4.02 -21.53 -4.39
CA SER A 399 -3.91 -22.88 -3.87
C SER A 399 -2.93 -23.69 -4.69
N THR A 400 -2.32 -24.67 -4.02
CA THR A 400 -1.42 -25.64 -4.65
C THR A 400 -2.17 -26.95 -4.75
N TYR A 401 -2.44 -27.36 -5.99
CA TYR A 401 -2.98 -28.68 -6.27
C TYR A 401 -1.99 -29.75 -5.79
N GLY A 402 -2.44 -30.61 -4.88
CA GLY A 402 -1.65 -31.73 -4.38
C GLY A 402 -1.97 -33.02 -5.12
N SER A 403 -3.24 -33.41 -5.11
CA SER A 403 -3.76 -34.62 -5.77
C SER A 403 -5.24 -34.45 -6.10
N ALA A 404 -5.83 -35.45 -6.74
CA ALA A 404 -7.27 -35.47 -7.03
C ALA A 404 -8.16 -35.45 -5.76
N SER A 405 -7.57 -35.61 -4.57
CA SER A 405 -8.29 -35.62 -3.28
C SER A 405 -7.74 -34.62 -2.26
N SER A 406 -6.71 -33.84 -2.62
CA SER A 406 -6.03 -32.94 -1.69
C SER A 406 -5.58 -31.66 -2.38
N LEU A 407 -5.94 -30.53 -1.77
CA LEU A 407 -5.55 -29.20 -2.22
C LEU A 407 -5.08 -28.38 -1.02
N LYS A 408 -3.92 -27.75 -1.14
CA LYS A 408 -3.32 -26.95 -0.06
C LYS A 408 -3.53 -25.47 -0.34
N PHE A 409 -3.79 -24.68 0.69
CA PHE A 409 -3.88 -23.23 0.58
C PHE A 409 -3.29 -22.58 1.83
N THR A 410 -2.84 -21.33 1.69
CA THR A 410 -2.43 -20.52 2.83
C THR A 410 -3.62 -19.65 3.24
N VAL A 411 -3.97 -19.68 4.53
CA VAL A 411 -5.02 -18.83 5.08
C VAL A 411 -4.67 -17.37 4.80
N PRO A 412 -5.51 -16.62 4.06
CA PRO A 412 -5.23 -15.23 3.76
C PRO A 412 -5.21 -14.40 5.05
N THR A 413 -4.50 -13.27 5.03
CA THR A 413 -4.56 -12.32 6.13
C THR A 413 -5.97 -11.73 6.23
N TYR A 414 -6.55 -11.75 7.42
CA TYR A 414 -7.85 -11.16 7.72
C TYR A 414 -7.77 -10.35 9.00
N SER A 415 -8.67 -9.38 9.14
CA SER A 415 -8.77 -8.50 10.31
C SER A 415 -9.73 -9.01 11.39
N ALA A 416 -10.26 -10.23 11.23
CA ALA A 416 -11.16 -10.82 12.21
C ALA A 416 -10.43 -11.04 13.54
N ARG A 417 -11.03 -10.49 14.60
CA ARG A 417 -10.45 -10.38 15.95
C ARG A 417 -10.80 -11.55 16.86
N TYR A 418 -11.79 -12.33 16.47
CA TYR A 418 -12.26 -13.50 17.20
C TYR A 418 -12.34 -14.66 16.24
N ASP A 419 -12.39 -15.87 16.80
CA ASP A 419 -12.64 -17.07 16.03
C ASP A 419 -13.96 -16.92 15.27
N PHE A 420 -13.96 -17.29 13.99
CA PHE A 420 -15.14 -17.19 13.14
C PHE A 420 -15.23 -18.35 12.17
N ASP A 421 -16.45 -18.66 11.75
CA ASP A 421 -16.69 -19.68 10.74
C ASP A 421 -16.48 -19.10 9.34
N ALA A 422 -15.57 -19.71 8.59
CA ALA A 422 -15.36 -19.48 7.18
C ALA A 422 -16.02 -20.59 6.36
N GLN A 423 -16.23 -20.33 5.07
CA GLN A 423 -16.64 -21.32 4.10
C GLN A 423 -15.60 -21.44 2.99
N ALA A 424 -15.33 -22.67 2.55
CA ALA A 424 -14.54 -22.95 1.37
C ALA A 424 -15.39 -23.69 0.34
N TYR A 425 -15.27 -23.30 -0.93
CA TYR A 425 -15.78 -24.07 -2.05
C TYR A 425 -14.81 -24.02 -3.24
N LEU A 426 -14.85 -25.04 -4.09
CA LEU A 426 -14.07 -25.07 -5.33
C LEU A 426 -14.96 -24.67 -6.50
N ALA A 427 -14.44 -23.83 -7.39
CA ALA A 427 -15.07 -23.48 -8.65
C ALA A 427 -14.23 -23.97 -9.82
N ARG A 428 -14.87 -24.69 -10.74
CA ARG A 428 -14.28 -25.15 -12.00
C ARG A 428 -14.94 -24.45 -13.16
N VAL A 429 -14.15 -23.86 -14.06
CA VAL A 429 -14.66 -23.29 -15.30
C VAL A 429 -14.45 -24.29 -16.43
N VAL A 430 -15.53 -24.75 -17.06
CA VAL A 430 -15.51 -25.61 -18.25
C VAL A 430 -16.31 -24.92 -19.33
N ASN A 431 -15.68 -24.64 -20.47
CA ASN A 431 -16.33 -23.98 -21.62
C ASN A 431 -17.09 -22.69 -21.25
N GLY A 432 -16.54 -21.89 -20.33
CA GLY A 432 -17.14 -20.64 -19.86
C GLY A 432 -18.24 -20.80 -18.81
N LEU A 433 -18.67 -22.02 -18.47
CA LEU A 433 -19.60 -22.28 -17.38
C LEU A 433 -18.86 -22.57 -16.09
N THR A 434 -19.32 -21.98 -14.98
CA THR A 434 -18.72 -22.18 -13.65
C THR A 434 -19.53 -23.20 -12.84
N PHE A 435 -18.86 -24.27 -12.40
CA PHE A 435 -19.41 -25.31 -11.54
C PHE A 435 -18.82 -25.17 -10.14
N LYS A 436 -19.67 -25.07 -9.12
CA LYS A 436 -19.24 -24.90 -7.72
C LYS A 436 -19.47 -26.19 -6.93
N SER A 437 -18.50 -26.57 -6.10
CA SER A 437 -18.68 -27.63 -5.11
C SER A 437 -19.66 -27.18 -4.01
N GLN A 438 -20.18 -28.13 -3.24
CA GLN A 438 -20.84 -27.79 -1.97
C GLN A 438 -19.84 -27.09 -1.03
N PRO A 439 -20.25 -26.03 -0.31
CA PRO A 439 -19.36 -25.31 0.59
C PRO A 439 -19.13 -26.12 1.87
N VAL A 440 -17.88 -26.16 2.33
CA VAL A 440 -17.47 -26.72 3.62
C VAL A 440 -17.23 -25.57 4.60
N ARG A 441 -17.81 -25.68 5.80
CA ARG A 441 -17.57 -24.74 6.91
C ARG A 441 -16.39 -25.20 7.76
N PHE A 442 -15.58 -24.24 8.21
CA PHE A 442 -14.49 -24.48 9.15
C PHE A 442 -14.18 -23.22 9.96
N THR A 443 -13.63 -23.37 11.15
CA THR A 443 -13.33 -22.25 12.03
C THR A 443 -11.90 -21.74 11.79
N LEU A 444 -11.76 -20.42 11.72
CA LEU A 444 -10.49 -19.72 11.66
C LEU A 444 -10.25 -19.02 13.01
N LYS A 445 -9.02 -19.05 13.53
CA LYS A 445 -8.66 -18.38 14.78
C LYS A 445 -8.55 -16.87 14.58
N GLY A 446 -9.15 -16.09 15.48
CA GLY A 446 -8.88 -14.66 15.53
C GLY A 446 -7.39 -14.38 15.72
N THR A 447 -6.91 -13.23 15.23
CA THR A 447 -5.58 -12.75 15.63
C THR A 447 -5.62 -12.41 17.12
N GLU A 448 -4.94 -13.22 17.95
CA GLU A 448 -4.77 -12.88 19.36
C GLU A 448 -4.08 -11.52 19.49
N MET A 449 -4.52 -10.72 20.45
CA MET A 449 -3.90 -9.42 20.67
C MET A 449 -2.51 -9.59 21.31
N ASP A 450 -1.51 -8.97 20.70
CA ASP A 450 -0.17 -8.93 21.26
C ASP A 450 0.46 -7.56 21.06
N ALA A 451 1.08 -7.05 22.12
CA ALA A 451 1.83 -5.79 22.09
C ALA A 451 3.31 -6.15 21.96
N THR A 452 3.95 -5.72 20.87
CA THR A 452 5.29 -6.18 20.50
C THR A 452 6.37 -5.16 20.79
N SER A 453 6.05 -3.86 20.78
CA SER A 453 7.05 -2.80 21.03
C SER A 453 6.44 -1.48 21.51
N LEU A 454 7.32 -0.65 22.10
CA LEU A 454 7.03 0.72 22.55
C LEU A 454 7.90 1.71 21.77
N SER A 455 7.36 2.86 21.40
CA SER A 455 8.12 3.93 20.71
C SER A 455 9.19 4.58 21.54
N ILE A 456 9.08 4.49 22.87
CA ILE A 456 10.06 5.01 23.81
C ILE A 456 10.32 3.96 24.89
N ARG A 457 11.60 3.77 25.23
CA ARG A 457 12.02 2.90 26.35
C ARG A 457 12.09 3.66 27.67
N GLU A 458 12.06 4.99 27.61
CA GLU A 458 12.05 5.89 28.74
C GLU A 458 11.03 7.00 28.50
N GLY A 459 10.22 7.34 29.48
CA GLY A 459 9.14 8.31 29.31
C GLY A 459 8.77 9.00 30.62
N ALA A 460 8.39 10.27 30.52
CA ALA A 460 7.87 11.05 31.62
C ALA A 460 6.33 11.14 31.55
N MET A 461 5.73 11.77 32.56
CA MET A 461 4.30 12.05 32.61
C MET A 461 3.84 12.81 31.36
N ASP A 462 2.62 12.50 30.90
CA ASP A 462 1.98 13.15 29.76
C ASP A 462 2.71 12.97 28.41
N CYS A 463 3.74 12.12 28.36
CA CYS A 463 4.39 11.78 27.10
C CYS A 463 3.48 10.89 26.24
N PRO A 464 3.35 11.18 24.94
CA PRO A 464 2.72 10.26 24.01
C PRO A 464 3.59 9.01 23.83
N LEU A 465 2.98 7.85 23.97
CA LEU A 465 3.55 6.53 23.78
C LEU A 465 2.84 5.85 22.62
N ILE A 466 3.59 5.37 21.64
CA ILE A 466 3.06 4.50 20.60
C ILE A 466 3.38 3.06 20.98
N ILE A 467 2.33 2.27 21.16
CA ILE A 467 2.42 0.82 21.40
C ILE A 467 2.15 0.16 20.06
N SER A 468 3.13 -0.55 19.52
CA SER A 468 2.96 -1.31 18.28
C SER A 468 2.68 -2.78 18.60
N GLY A 469 1.88 -3.42 17.77
CA GLY A 469 1.44 -4.80 17.98
C GLY A 469 0.45 -5.22 16.91
N TYR A 470 -0.40 -6.18 17.23
CA TYR A 470 -1.46 -6.65 16.35
C TYR A 470 -2.70 -7.03 17.15
N GLY A 471 -3.87 -7.02 16.49
CA GLY A 471 -5.14 -7.39 17.11
C GLY A 471 -5.75 -6.32 18.01
N PHE A 472 -5.28 -5.06 17.95
CA PHE A 472 -5.84 -3.99 18.77
C PHE A 472 -7.26 -3.59 18.33
N GLU A 473 -8.10 -3.27 19.31
CA GLU A 473 -9.46 -2.77 19.06
C GLU A 473 -9.47 -1.27 18.73
N ALA A 474 -10.65 -0.72 18.39
CA ALA A 474 -10.78 0.71 18.08
C ALA A 474 -10.61 1.61 19.32
N LYS A 475 -10.65 1.02 20.53
CA LYS A 475 -10.45 1.69 21.83
C LYS A 475 -9.98 0.69 22.90
N PRO A 476 -8.76 0.13 22.80
CA PRO A 476 -8.24 -0.75 23.85
C PRO A 476 -8.01 0.08 25.13
N ALA A 477 -8.09 -0.55 26.28
CA ALA A 477 -7.60 0.04 27.52
C ALA A 477 -6.09 -0.23 27.62
N VAL A 478 -5.32 0.77 28.02
CA VAL A 478 -3.88 0.61 28.24
C VAL A 478 -3.61 0.81 29.72
N GLN A 479 -3.01 -0.18 30.36
CA GLN A 479 -2.64 -0.15 31.76
C GLN A 479 -1.13 0.04 31.91
N PHE A 480 -0.77 0.93 32.83
CA PHE A 480 0.59 1.25 33.23
C PHE A 480 0.78 0.78 34.68
N GLN A 481 1.57 -0.27 34.88
CA GLN A 481 1.83 -0.82 36.22
C GLN A 481 3.23 -0.42 36.68
N VAL A 482 3.31 0.26 37.83
CA VAL A 482 4.58 0.64 38.49
C VAL A 482 4.57 0.04 39.90
N GLY A 483 5.42 -0.97 40.12
CA GLY A 483 5.35 -1.79 41.33
C GLY A 483 3.99 -2.51 41.45
N SER A 484 3.29 -2.29 42.56
CA SER A 484 1.94 -2.82 42.81
C SER A 484 0.81 -1.92 42.32
N MET A 485 1.11 -0.68 41.89
CA MET A 485 0.12 0.30 41.47
C MET A 485 -0.18 0.18 39.98
N VAL A 486 -1.45 0.22 39.61
CA VAL A 486 -1.92 0.16 38.21
C VAL A 486 -2.64 1.47 37.86
N TYR A 487 -2.22 2.08 36.77
CA TYR A 487 -2.76 3.34 36.26
C TYR A 487 -3.37 3.12 34.88
N GLN A 488 -4.49 3.80 34.58
CA GLN A 488 -5.08 3.76 33.25
C GLN A 488 -4.49 4.86 32.38
N GLY A 489 -3.96 4.49 31.22
CA GLY A 489 -3.56 5.44 30.19
C GLY A 489 -4.75 5.96 29.41
N THR A 490 -4.62 7.16 28.88
CA THR A 490 -5.61 7.72 27.94
C THR A 490 -5.20 7.34 26.53
N VAL A 491 -6.04 6.57 25.82
CA VAL A 491 -5.81 6.27 24.40
C VAL A 491 -6.41 7.37 23.55
N SER A 492 -5.55 8.13 22.85
CA SER A 492 -5.98 9.20 21.94
C SER A 492 -6.37 8.64 20.57
N GLN A 493 -5.74 7.55 20.13
CA GLN A 493 -6.01 6.89 18.86
C GLN A 493 -5.61 5.41 18.93
N SER A 494 -6.30 4.55 18.19
CA SER A 494 -5.82 3.20 17.90
C SER A 494 -6.13 2.78 16.47
N THR A 495 -5.31 1.86 15.98
CA THR A 495 -5.45 1.14 14.70
C THR A 495 -5.25 -0.35 15.01
N PRO A 496 -5.50 -1.27 14.06
CA PRO A 496 -5.22 -2.70 14.27
C PRO A 496 -3.77 -3.03 14.64
N TYR A 497 -2.82 -2.10 14.42
CA TYR A 497 -1.38 -2.33 14.57
C TYR A 497 -0.67 -1.37 15.54
N ALA A 498 -1.32 -0.29 15.96
CA ALA A 498 -0.73 0.72 16.82
C ALA A 498 -1.76 1.39 17.73
N ILE A 499 -1.34 1.72 18.95
CA ILE A 499 -2.11 2.50 19.93
C ILE A 499 -1.29 3.72 20.31
N TRP A 500 -1.91 4.90 20.26
CA TRP A 500 -1.37 6.13 20.80
C TRP A 500 -1.98 6.32 22.18
N ALA A 501 -1.17 6.14 23.21
CA ALA A 501 -1.55 6.30 24.61
C ALA A 501 -0.76 7.44 25.24
N ILE A 502 -1.36 8.13 26.20
CA ILE A 502 -0.67 9.11 27.04
C ILE A 502 -0.32 8.43 28.36
N VAL A 503 0.96 8.47 28.74
CA VAL A 503 1.43 7.96 30.03
C VAL A 503 0.78 8.78 31.14
N PRO A 504 -0.01 8.17 32.04
CA PRO A 504 -0.72 8.91 33.08
C PRO A 504 0.26 9.51 34.10
N LYS A 505 -0.20 10.51 34.84
CA LYS A 505 0.55 11.08 35.96
C LYS A 505 0.74 10.03 37.06
N ILE A 506 1.96 9.54 37.25
CA ILE A 506 2.27 8.53 38.26
C ILE A 506 2.81 9.22 39.50
N GLY A 507 1.95 9.41 40.50
CA GLY A 507 2.31 10.07 41.76
C GLY A 507 3.21 9.20 42.65
N GLY A 508 4.11 9.84 43.41
CA GLY A 508 4.88 9.16 44.47
C GLY A 508 6.08 8.34 44.03
N VAL A 509 6.46 8.39 42.75
CA VAL A 509 7.65 7.69 42.23
C VAL A 509 8.81 8.68 42.19
N SER A 510 9.84 8.48 43.01
CA SER A 510 10.97 9.42 43.16
C SER A 510 12.22 9.02 42.37
N SER A 511 12.21 7.89 41.67
CA SER A 511 13.35 7.38 40.89
C SER A 511 12.91 6.61 39.64
N THR A 512 13.87 6.35 38.74
CA THR A 512 13.74 5.45 37.58
C THR A 512 13.12 4.13 37.99
N THR A 513 11.85 3.92 37.68
CA THR A 513 11.14 2.68 38.06
C THR A 513 10.63 1.99 36.80
N PRO A 514 10.89 0.67 36.63
CA PRO A 514 10.30 -0.10 35.54
C PRO A 514 8.77 -0.04 35.60
N CYS A 515 8.16 0.35 34.49
CA CYS A 515 6.73 0.37 34.29
C CYS A 515 6.36 -0.71 33.27
N LYS A 516 5.46 -1.62 33.66
CA LYS A 516 4.88 -2.61 32.74
C LYS A 516 3.67 -1.99 32.04
N VAL A 517 3.61 -2.12 30.73
CA VAL A 517 2.51 -1.67 29.88
C VAL A 517 1.76 -2.90 29.38
N THR A 518 0.48 -2.94 29.70
CA THR A 518 -0.41 -4.03 29.29
C THR A 518 -1.55 -3.44 28.47
N VAL A 519 -1.83 -4.03 27.31
CA VAL A 519 -2.98 -3.65 26.49
C VAL A 519 -4.12 -4.61 26.79
N LEU A 520 -5.31 -4.07 27.05
CA LEU A 520 -6.51 -4.82 27.36
C LEU A 520 -7.60 -4.52 26.33
N ASN A 521 -8.39 -5.53 25.98
CA ASN A 521 -9.71 -5.34 25.40
C ASN A 521 -10.79 -5.95 26.31
N ALA A 522 -12.05 -5.88 25.87
CA ALA A 522 -13.20 -6.38 26.64
C ALA A 522 -13.19 -7.90 26.90
N LYS A 523 -12.31 -8.68 26.24
CA LYS A 523 -12.33 -10.17 26.29
C LYS A 523 -10.95 -10.81 26.52
N GLN A 524 -9.86 -10.07 26.40
CA GLN A 524 -8.48 -10.58 26.32
C GLN A 524 -7.49 -9.53 26.85
N THR A 525 -6.41 -10.04 27.43
CA THR A 525 -5.23 -9.28 27.85
C THR A 525 -4.11 -9.59 26.87
N SER A 526 -3.33 -8.58 26.46
CA SER A 526 -2.12 -8.79 25.64
C SER A 526 -1.21 -9.81 26.32
N ARG A 527 -0.75 -10.82 25.59
CA ARG A 527 0.07 -11.92 26.17
C ARG A 527 1.36 -11.41 26.82
N THR A 528 1.99 -10.40 26.22
CA THR A 528 3.31 -9.92 26.64
C THR A 528 3.22 -8.51 27.20
N PRO A 529 3.35 -8.31 28.51
CA PRO A 529 3.52 -6.98 29.08
C PRO A 529 4.83 -6.38 28.56
N LEU A 530 4.75 -5.19 27.96
CA LEU A 530 5.94 -4.44 27.56
C LEU A 530 6.52 -3.72 28.79
N THR A 531 7.81 -3.42 28.81
CA THR A 531 8.42 -2.69 29.94
C THR A 531 9.11 -1.43 29.42
N PHE A 532 8.90 -0.30 30.09
CA PHE A 532 9.67 0.95 29.89
C PHE A 532 10.05 1.55 31.24
N THR A 533 11.11 2.37 31.28
CA THR A 533 11.55 3.04 32.50
C THR A 533 10.84 4.38 32.64
N TYR A 534 10.10 4.56 33.73
CA TYR A 534 9.44 5.83 34.01
C TYR A 534 10.41 6.84 34.64
N LEU A 535 10.43 8.07 34.13
CA LEU A 535 11.26 9.17 34.62
C LEU A 535 10.38 10.23 35.31
N PRO A 536 10.53 10.43 36.65
CA PRO A 536 9.63 11.29 37.42
C PRO A 536 9.84 12.79 37.21
N THR A 537 11.01 13.20 36.69
CA THR A 537 11.34 14.59 36.35
C THR A 537 11.74 14.68 34.89
N PHE A 538 11.02 15.54 34.16
CA PHE A 538 11.35 15.93 32.78
C PHE A 538 12.73 16.61 32.77
N VAL A 539 13.79 15.88 32.41
CA VAL A 539 14.97 16.51 31.82
C VAL A 539 14.64 16.67 30.35
N HIS A 540 14.36 17.91 29.94
CA HIS A 540 14.17 18.28 28.55
C HIS A 540 15.46 18.01 27.76
N GLU A 541 15.62 16.81 27.20
CA GLU A 541 16.48 16.62 26.03
C GLU A 541 15.58 16.62 24.79
N VAL A 542 15.07 17.81 24.48
CA VAL A 542 14.48 18.08 23.17
C VAL A 542 15.64 18.10 22.18
N MET A 543 15.75 17.06 21.36
CA MET A 543 16.61 17.10 20.19
C MET A 543 16.10 18.18 19.24
N ARG A 544 16.75 19.34 19.30
CA ARG A 544 16.63 20.40 18.29
C ARG A 544 17.71 20.18 17.25
N PHE A 545 17.32 20.05 15.99
CA PHE A 545 18.26 20.12 14.88
C PHE A 545 18.62 21.58 14.62
N CYS A 546 19.73 22.03 15.19
CA CYS A 546 20.39 23.29 14.83
C CYS A 546 21.91 23.07 14.90
N GLY A 547 22.58 22.76 13.79
CA GLY A 547 24.05 22.67 13.78
C GLY A 547 24.69 22.47 12.39
N PRO A 548 25.93 22.96 12.17
CA PRO A 548 26.71 22.78 10.94
C PRO A 548 27.22 21.32 10.80
N PRO A 549 27.77 20.90 9.63
CA PRO A 549 28.15 19.50 9.44
C PRO A 549 29.30 19.11 10.36
N PHE A 550 29.11 18.02 11.10
CA PHE A 550 30.21 17.25 11.65
C PHE A 550 30.62 16.18 10.64
N THR A 551 31.91 16.14 10.31
CA THR A 551 32.55 14.95 9.74
C THR A 551 33.03 14.09 10.89
N THR A 552 32.22 13.13 11.32
CA THR A 552 32.71 12.03 12.14
C THR A 552 32.18 10.73 11.57
N ASP A 553 33.11 9.88 11.13
CA ASP A 553 32.84 8.51 10.74
C ASP A 553 32.14 7.79 11.90
N VAL A 554 30.88 7.40 11.69
CA VAL A 554 30.18 6.50 12.61
C VAL A 554 30.71 5.10 12.33
N GLN A 555 31.73 4.68 13.08
CA GLN A 555 32.16 3.28 13.06
C GLN A 555 31.24 2.44 13.95
N PHE A 556 30.64 1.41 13.37
CA PHE A 556 29.90 0.37 14.09
C PHE A 556 30.89 -0.73 14.51
N GLY A 557 31.17 -0.85 15.80
CA GLY A 557 31.92 -1.97 16.38
C GLY A 557 31.11 -2.71 17.45
N GLU A 558 30.93 -4.02 17.22
CA GLU A 558 30.68 -5.20 18.11
C GLU A 558 29.81 -5.09 19.40
N PRO A 559 29.21 -6.20 19.89
CA PRO A 559 27.99 -6.17 20.69
C PRO A 559 28.25 -5.97 22.19
N LEU A 560 27.30 -5.28 22.83
CA LEU A 560 27.16 -5.09 24.28
C LEU A 560 28.30 -4.30 24.95
N THR A 561 28.17 -2.99 24.92
CA THR A 561 28.25 -2.15 26.12
C THR A 561 27.57 -0.83 25.84
N THR A 562 26.70 -0.41 26.75
CA THR A 562 26.13 0.94 26.78
C THR A 562 27.30 1.93 26.84
N LEU A 563 27.57 2.63 25.73
CA LEU A 563 28.42 3.82 25.75
C LEU A 563 27.60 4.93 26.42
N THR A 564 27.78 5.11 27.72
CA THR A 564 27.43 6.34 28.42
C THR A 564 28.45 7.40 27.97
N PRO A 565 28.08 8.47 27.25
CA PRO A 565 29.02 9.53 26.96
C PRO A 565 29.23 10.34 28.24
N THR A 566 30.49 10.46 28.66
CA THR A 566 30.89 11.38 29.74
C THR A 566 30.61 12.82 29.29
N TYR A 567 29.92 13.57 30.14
CA TYR A 567 29.49 14.95 29.94
C TYR A 567 30.61 15.89 29.45
N ALA A 568 30.40 16.51 28.28
CA ALA A 568 30.92 17.82 27.95
C ALA A 568 29.82 18.59 27.22
N THR A 569 29.47 19.76 27.73
CA THR A 569 28.35 20.61 27.33
C THR A 569 28.39 20.98 25.83
N GLY A 570 27.43 20.47 25.03
CA GLY A 570 27.22 20.89 23.63
C GLY A 570 26.09 20.12 22.94
N PHE A 571 25.23 20.81 22.19
CA PHE A 571 23.94 20.35 21.63
C PHE A 571 23.99 19.05 20.79
N ASN A 572 23.09 18.11 21.10
CA ASN A 572 22.94 16.80 20.43
C ASN A 572 21.80 16.76 19.40
N CYS A 573 22.07 16.15 18.23
CA CYS A 573 21.07 15.66 17.29
C CYS A 573 21.02 14.13 17.41
N GLY A 574 19.86 13.55 17.73
CA GLY A 574 19.68 12.10 17.76
C GLY A 574 18.60 11.66 16.79
N TYR A 575 18.78 10.47 16.24
CA TYR A 575 17.75 9.73 15.52
C TYR A 575 17.52 8.41 16.25
N SER A 576 16.29 7.90 16.22
CA SER A 576 15.99 6.54 16.67
C SER A 576 15.58 5.71 15.46
N ILE A 577 16.53 4.97 14.89
CA ILE A 577 16.21 3.90 13.94
C ILE A 577 15.88 2.66 14.80
N PHE A 578 14.60 2.31 14.87
CA PHE A 578 14.18 1.06 15.51
C PHE A 578 14.33 -0.08 14.51
N CYS A 579 15.45 -0.77 14.59
CA CYS A 579 15.69 -1.99 13.83
C CYS A 579 16.32 -3.03 14.75
N GLY A 580 15.88 -4.28 14.65
CA GLY A 580 16.64 -5.41 15.17
C GLY A 580 18.01 -5.42 14.47
N ARG A 581 19.08 -5.21 15.25
CA ARG A 581 20.49 -5.21 14.81
C ARG A 581 20.78 -4.37 13.54
N PRO A 582 21.15 -3.08 13.69
CA PRO A 582 21.46 -2.17 12.57
C PRO A 582 22.53 -2.67 11.58
N GLY A 583 23.43 -3.57 12.02
CA GLY A 583 24.54 -4.07 11.20
C GLY A 583 24.14 -5.00 10.05
N ASP A 584 22.93 -5.59 10.09
CA ASP A 584 22.63 -6.75 9.23
C ASP A 584 21.99 -6.38 7.87
N PHE A 585 21.51 -5.15 7.69
CA PHE A 585 20.74 -4.79 6.49
C PHE A 585 21.13 -3.47 5.82
N VAL A 586 22.18 -2.76 6.25
CA VAL A 586 22.59 -1.47 5.64
C VAL A 586 24.05 -1.50 5.16
N GLN A 587 24.36 -0.87 4.02
CA GLN A 587 25.71 -0.58 3.53
C GLN A 587 25.79 0.87 3.05
N GLY A 588 26.76 1.63 3.55
CA GLY A 588 27.03 3.01 3.12
C GLY A 588 26.96 4.03 4.26
N GLU A 589 27.27 5.29 3.94
CA GLU A 589 27.16 6.42 4.87
C GLU A 589 25.69 6.59 5.27
N ALA A 590 25.40 6.59 6.57
CA ALA A 590 24.04 6.80 7.07
C ALA A 590 23.54 8.23 6.82
N PHE A 591 24.44 9.19 6.56
CA PHE A 591 24.07 10.59 6.60
C PHE A 591 24.95 11.48 5.72
N VAL A 592 24.31 12.28 4.87
CA VAL A 592 24.93 13.42 4.18
C VAL A 592 23.93 14.55 4.28
N LEU A 593 24.03 15.41 5.30
CA LEU A 593 23.26 16.66 5.29
C LEU A 593 23.70 17.47 4.07
N GLY A 594 22.79 17.63 3.11
CA GLY A 594 22.77 18.88 2.35
C GLY A 594 22.64 20.00 3.37
N SER A 595 23.58 20.96 3.38
CA SER A 595 23.51 22.08 4.31
C SER A 595 22.12 22.73 4.23
N HIS A 596 21.41 22.82 5.36
CA HIS A 596 20.26 23.73 5.46
C HIS A 596 20.80 25.12 5.09
N ASP A 597 20.53 25.58 3.87
CA ASP A 597 20.95 26.90 3.46
C ASP A 597 20.05 27.92 4.18
N THR A 598 20.45 28.28 5.39
CA THR A 598 19.77 29.29 6.20
C THR A 598 20.20 30.70 5.80
N SER A 599 21.09 30.88 4.80
CA SER A 599 21.80 32.14 4.54
C SER A 599 20.92 33.28 4.02
N GLN A 600 19.66 33.02 3.67
CA GLN A 600 18.75 34.07 3.22
C GLN A 600 18.27 34.93 4.39
N GLY A 601 18.38 36.25 4.22
CA GLY A 601 18.11 37.28 5.22
C GLY A 601 16.70 37.23 5.78
N PHE A 602 16.49 37.96 6.88
CA PHE A 602 15.27 37.88 7.69
C PHE A 602 13.97 37.94 6.88
N TYR A 603 13.93 38.66 5.75
CA TYR A 603 12.74 39.04 4.96
C TYR A 603 12.29 38.10 3.83
N GLY A 604 13.05 37.06 3.51
CA GLY A 604 12.69 36.12 2.43
C GLY A 604 12.09 34.81 2.95
N GLY A 605 11.07 34.29 2.27
CA GLY A 605 10.71 32.88 2.38
C GLY A 605 11.87 31.98 1.95
N LYS A 606 11.99 30.82 2.60
CA LYS A 606 13.09 29.87 2.38
C LYS A 606 12.54 28.57 1.81
N SER A 607 13.29 27.93 0.94
CA SER A 607 13.00 26.56 0.52
C SER A 607 14.30 25.83 0.22
N GLY A 608 14.32 24.53 0.43
CA GLY A 608 15.51 23.72 0.32
C GLY A 608 15.19 22.25 0.11
N TYR A 609 16.24 21.46 -0.10
CA TYR A 609 16.15 20.02 -0.09
C TYR A 609 17.06 19.49 1.00
N ASP A 610 16.52 18.58 1.80
CA ASP A 610 17.30 17.80 2.73
C ASP A 610 17.41 16.38 2.17
N ASP A 611 18.63 15.92 1.98
CA ASP A 611 18.94 14.57 1.51
C ASP A 611 19.34 13.70 2.71
N PHE A 612 18.57 12.64 2.96
CA PHE A 612 18.86 11.63 3.97
C PHE A 612 19.26 10.33 3.27
N PHE A 613 20.20 9.60 3.86
CA PHE A 613 20.62 8.28 3.38
C PHE A 613 21.01 8.26 1.89
N ALA A 614 21.55 9.38 1.38
CA ALA A 614 21.74 9.60 -0.05
C ALA A 614 22.64 8.54 -0.73
N ARG A 615 23.51 7.89 0.06
CA ARG A 615 24.47 6.87 -0.38
C ARG A 615 24.28 5.53 0.33
N THR A 616 23.09 5.31 0.89
CA THR A 616 22.79 4.14 1.70
C THR A 616 22.02 3.11 0.89
N THR A 617 22.51 1.86 0.88
CA THR A 617 21.86 0.72 0.24
C THR A 617 21.48 -0.33 1.29
N LEU A 618 20.25 -0.78 1.23
CA LEU A 618 19.64 -1.87 1.98
C LEU A 618 20.12 -3.22 1.39
N ARG A 619 20.57 -4.14 2.25
CA ARG A 619 21.12 -5.44 1.86
C ARG A 619 20.04 -6.51 1.76
N ASN A 620 20.42 -7.71 1.31
CA ASN A 620 19.64 -8.94 1.46
C ASN A 620 18.20 -8.84 0.92
N GLY A 621 17.98 -8.09 -0.16
CA GLY A 621 16.64 -7.92 -0.75
C GLY A 621 15.67 -7.07 0.07
N TRP A 622 16.16 -6.37 1.10
CA TRP A 622 15.40 -5.34 1.78
C TRP A 622 15.14 -4.16 0.85
N LYS A 623 13.98 -3.55 1.02
CA LYS A 623 13.55 -2.38 0.25
C LYS A 623 12.91 -1.34 1.14
N LEU A 624 13.07 -0.07 0.77
CA LEU A 624 12.30 1.00 1.36
C LEU A 624 10.85 0.83 0.90
N GLU A 625 9.90 0.64 1.80
CA GLU A 625 8.49 0.42 1.45
C GLU A 625 7.70 1.72 1.43
N LYS A 626 7.91 2.57 2.44
CA LYS A 626 7.11 3.77 2.64
C LYS A 626 7.89 4.83 3.37
N VAL A 627 7.62 6.09 3.05
CA VAL A 627 8.09 7.24 3.83
C VAL A 627 6.91 8.16 4.07
N VAL A 628 6.73 8.58 5.31
CA VAL A 628 5.70 9.54 5.73
C VAL A 628 6.41 10.76 6.28
N VAL A 629 6.13 11.94 5.71
CA VAL A 629 6.64 13.22 6.21
C VAL A 629 5.52 13.92 6.96
N THR A 630 5.80 14.37 8.17
CA THR A 630 4.85 15.05 9.05
C THR A 630 5.47 16.37 9.49
N LEU A 631 4.72 17.47 9.39
CA LEU A 631 5.15 18.76 9.92
C LEU A 631 4.98 18.78 11.44
N ASP A 632 5.94 19.34 12.18
CA ASP A 632 5.70 19.62 13.61
C ASP A 632 4.74 20.81 13.68
N PRO A 633 3.53 20.65 14.25
CA PRO A 633 2.55 21.73 14.33
C PRO A 633 3.06 22.96 15.12
N ARG A 634 4.12 22.79 15.94
CA ARG A 634 4.73 23.87 16.74
C ARG A 634 5.65 24.79 15.94
N SER A 635 6.02 24.45 14.71
CA SER A 635 6.98 25.21 13.92
C SER A 635 6.43 26.52 13.31
N THR A 636 5.13 26.80 13.49
CA THR A 636 4.55 28.11 13.12
C THR A 636 4.68 29.12 14.26
N THR A 637 5.89 29.65 14.48
CA THR A 637 6.17 30.63 15.56
C THR A 637 5.28 31.88 15.50
N PHE A 638 4.71 32.18 14.34
CA PHE A 638 3.87 33.36 14.13
C PHE A 638 2.42 33.07 13.77
N GLY A 639 1.98 31.82 13.60
CA GLY A 639 0.62 31.48 13.15
C GLY A 639 0.20 32.05 11.79
N LEU A 640 1.08 32.84 11.16
CA LEU A 640 0.82 33.59 9.95
C LEU A 640 1.39 32.89 8.73
N GLY A 641 2.45 32.08 8.88
CA GLY A 641 3.23 31.56 7.77
C GLY A 641 2.83 30.17 7.28
N GLY A 642 2.95 30.00 5.98
CA GLY A 642 2.92 28.74 5.28
C GLY A 642 4.25 28.02 5.28
N ILE A 643 4.40 27.09 6.22
CA ILE A 643 5.44 26.08 6.15
C ILE A 643 4.95 24.85 5.38
N GLY A 644 5.89 24.08 4.86
CA GLY A 644 5.60 22.77 4.33
C GLY A 644 6.84 21.94 4.10
N ALA A 645 6.62 20.63 4.07
CA ALA A 645 7.63 19.65 3.76
C ALA A 645 6.93 18.47 3.10
N TYR A 646 7.51 17.93 2.04
CA TYR A 646 7.05 16.69 1.43
C TYR A 646 8.22 15.88 0.88
N LEU A 647 7.96 14.60 0.67
CA LEU A 647 8.91 13.67 0.08
C LEU A 647 9.07 13.96 -1.42
N ALA A 648 10.19 14.54 -1.81
CA ALA A 648 10.44 14.97 -3.18
C ALA A 648 11.08 13.89 -4.05
N ASP A 649 11.94 13.07 -3.46
CA ASP A 649 12.55 11.90 -4.10
C ASP A 649 12.79 10.83 -3.02
N ASN A 650 12.76 9.56 -3.40
CA ASN A 650 12.95 8.45 -2.47
C ASN A 650 13.33 7.15 -3.19
N GLY A 651 13.93 6.23 -2.45
CA GLY A 651 14.22 4.88 -2.92
C GLY A 651 13.09 3.86 -2.74
N ILE A 652 11.82 4.27 -2.63
CA ILE A 652 10.70 3.34 -2.36
C ILE A 652 10.64 2.25 -3.44
N GLY A 653 10.48 1.01 -3.02
CA GLY A 653 10.48 -0.19 -3.85
C GLY A 653 11.87 -0.70 -4.22
N THR A 654 12.94 0.04 -3.88
CA THR A 654 14.32 -0.30 -4.20
C THR A 654 15.12 -0.59 -2.93
N SER A 655 16.33 -1.12 -3.11
CA SER A 655 17.30 -1.24 -2.03
C SER A 655 17.90 0.12 -1.63
N SER A 656 17.65 1.23 -2.31
CA SER A 656 18.15 2.52 -1.82
C SER A 656 17.32 3.00 -0.62
N ALA A 657 17.99 3.35 0.49
CA ALA A 657 17.32 3.97 1.64
C ALA A 657 17.17 5.50 1.47
N ARG A 658 17.56 6.05 0.31
CA ARG A 658 17.58 7.50 0.06
C ARG A 658 16.21 8.11 0.25
N ILE A 659 16.18 9.24 0.94
CA ILE A 659 14.99 10.03 1.21
C ILE A 659 15.38 11.49 0.98
N ARG A 660 14.74 12.16 0.03
CA ARG A 660 14.93 13.59 -0.22
C ARG A 660 13.64 14.31 0.15
N ILE A 661 13.73 15.22 1.10
CA ILE A 661 12.58 16.01 1.55
C ILE A 661 12.74 17.43 1.01
N ARG A 662 11.74 17.87 0.25
CA ARG A 662 11.59 19.27 -0.11
C ARG A 662 10.89 19.97 1.03
N TRP A 663 11.44 21.08 1.48
CA TRP A 663 10.83 21.91 2.51
C TRP A 663 10.78 23.36 2.08
N TRP A 664 9.82 24.09 2.63
CA TRP A 664 9.70 25.53 2.49
C TRP A 664 9.11 26.15 3.76
N GLY A 665 9.45 27.40 3.99
CA GLY A 665 8.94 28.20 5.08
C GLY A 665 8.76 29.63 4.64
N ASP A 666 7.66 30.23 5.06
CA ASP A 666 7.42 31.64 4.92
C ASP A 666 8.44 32.47 5.71
N TRP A 667 8.42 33.78 5.41
CA TRP A 667 9.15 34.79 6.16
C TRP A 667 9.02 34.60 7.69
N GLY A 668 10.16 34.59 8.39
CA GLY A 668 10.21 34.51 9.86
C GLY A 668 9.83 33.15 10.47
N CYS A 669 9.56 32.12 9.66
CA CYS A 669 9.19 30.79 10.16
C CYS A 669 10.41 29.84 10.18
N GLY A 670 10.55 29.07 11.27
CA GLY A 670 11.34 27.84 11.26
C GLY A 670 10.53 26.74 10.57
N VAL A 671 11.20 25.81 9.90
CA VAL A 671 10.54 24.63 9.34
C VAL A 671 11.05 23.42 10.12
N ASP A 672 10.19 22.88 10.98
CA ASP A 672 10.47 21.62 11.65
C ASP A 672 9.54 20.56 11.05
N TYR A 673 10.14 19.48 10.56
CA TYR A 673 9.40 18.32 10.10
C TYR A 673 10.05 17.05 10.64
N CYS A 674 9.24 16.01 10.74
CA CYS A 674 9.68 14.65 11.04
C CYS A 674 9.37 13.78 9.83
N PHE A 675 10.11 12.68 9.68
CA PHE A 675 9.71 11.63 8.76
C PHE A 675 9.84 10.25 9.39
N THR A 676 9.01 9.32 8.93
CA THR A 676 9.05 7.91 9.29
C THR A 676 9.28 7.11 8.01
N ALA A 677 10.35 6.32 7.99
CA ALA A 677 10.68 5.40 6.91
C ALA A 677 10.38 3.95 7.33
N ILE A 678 9.63 3.23 6.51
CA ILE A 678 9.33 1.80 6.69
C ILE A 678 10.16 1.04 5.67
N VAL A 679 10.94 0.07 6.13
CA VAL A 679 11.71 -0.86 5.29
C VAL A 679 11.12 -2.26 5.42
N THR A 680 11.04 -3.00 4.32
CA THR A 680 10.58 -4.39 4.30
C THR A 680 11.68 -5.31 3.82
N GLY A 681 11.82 -6.46 4.48
CA GLY A 681 12.77 -7.50 4.09
C GLY A 681 12.37 -8.23 2.80
N PRO A 682 13.23 -9.14 2.32
CA PRO A 682 12.94 -9.94 1.14
C PRO A 682 11.66 -10.75 1.37
N PHE A 683 10.84 -10.84 0.31
CA PHE A 683 9.58 -11.59 0.29
C PHE A 683 9.78 -12.97 0.92
N GLY A 684 9.10 -13.24 2.04
CA GLY A 684 9.10 -14.55 2.70
C GLY A 684 10.04 -14.73 3.88
N THR A 685 10.72 -13.69 4.37
CA THR A 685 11.47 -13.79 5.65
C THR A 685 10.69 -13.06 6.73
N SER A 686 9.92 -13.82 7.50
CA SER A 686 9.33 -13.35 8.75
C SER A 686 10.46 -13.09 9.75
N TYR A 687 10.63 -11.84 10.17
CA TYR A 687 11.48 -11.46 11.29
C TYR A 687 10.64 -11.53 12.57
N TYR A 688 11.07 -12.37 13.51
CA TYR A 688 10.55 -12.45 14.88
C TYR A 688 11.40 -11.61 15.81
#